data_AF-A0AA36IYX7-F1
#
_entry.id   AF-A0AA36IYX7-F1
#
_cell.length_a   1.000
_cell.length_b   1.000
_cell.length_c   1.000
_cell.angle_alpha   90.00
_cell.angle_beta   90.00
_cell.angle_gamma   90.00
#
_symmetry.space_group_name_H-M   'P 1'
#
loop_
_entity.id
_entity.type
_entity.pdbx_description
1 polymer ?
#
loop_
_entity_poly.entity_id
_entity_poly.type
_entity_poly.pdbx_seq_one_letter_code
_entity_poly.pdbx_strand_id
1 'polypeptide(L)'
;MPKLFVHKDYVDDEVAKLRHELNELKSHVHKTLQWHCATTVDIGEEQNTDKTQTGTESETSVKTGFSLAVDADEKTRTTWTSNASLADEDITFQKRSAWSIPLVLNWSNLSESIFASLLLILNVTTQLLLTIVLVSPGFIGEDFFKKLESARNWRRSFAHDIKYASMSDRSLATMVCDEDGSLIFSTAQAGLVAEINSYLGLSKSGDGAFQLPYFQPGVMLSVLCILLWAICIGRELRNVWSVARALRYTGHLGGTWQDLPWQRALSMAVVCLSRTAVAVALLISGSMWLARTTSITELMLNCVALEAVLHVDEFIFTALVPTNLQQLIRTLPPVKIPKGRRWPLVENCILFLGLTAALVLPYSLLHAPLSKTMVAVKMELCAGNLEFVMGVKDDLVRVVPTRTSVSDLPEMTYIETAVLEYAFPSKVKKPVAVPIEELDVTRTYELLSQGYGVWKRERDICRQHNENGTNFSAYLASAAFAVGMPGATSCEELKFYCSDSAPAKWIFSNAALWLRLACPRTCGCTTPLASPVVRTPRWGCQSACIQESFGFGLSRDSPFVGQVPNFTLGCKDVSPGTPGFEGLQHFWDHFVTLSSIHNAYDYSQQQSVVEFAAWAREVGCPAIAYQPVDLMGNLACRGSSKYLPLAWFCPQTCGCATSRNTERDYFCFAYDYCPMHVLPDEEPAAWQLILKHDLLETLMNPDLLSYQTED
;
A
#
# COMPACT_ATOMS: atom_id res chain seq x y z
N MET A 1 -11.46 -16.18 5.38
CA MET A 1 -10.03 -16.61 5.28
C MET A 1 -9.79 -17.12 3.87
N PRO A 2 -9.13 -16.37 2.98
CA PRO A 2 -8.71 -16.92 1.70
C PRO A 2 -7.47 -17.79 1.93
N LYS A 3 -7.50 -19.03 1.43
CA LYS A 3 -6.34 -19.92 1.41
C LYS A 3 -5.27 -19.29 0.52
N LEU A 4 -4.23 -18.72 1.14
CA LEU A 4 -2.97 -18.45 0.46
C LEU A 4 -2.45 -19.81 -0.04
N PHE A 5 -2.59 -20.06 -1.35
CA PHE A 5 -1.84 -21.11 -2.03
C PHE A 5 -0.36 -20.67 -2.08
N VAL A 6 0.32 -20.76 -0.94
CA VAL A 6 1.75 -21.02 -0.93
C VAL A 6 1.89 -22.45 -1.43
N HIS A 7 2.67 -22.66 -2.48
CA HIS A 7 2.94 -23.99 -3.04
C HIS A 7 3.23 -24.96 -1.89
N LYS A 8 2.33 -25.92 -1.67
CA LYS A 8 2.46 -26.93 -0.62
C LYS A 8 3.82 -27.64 -0.74
N ASP A 9 4.26 -27.85 -1.98
CA ASP A 9 5.55 -28.46 -2.30
C ASP A 9 6.76 -27.64 -1.82
N TYR A 10 6.68 -26.30 -1.84
CA TYR A 10 7.76 -25.44 -1.34
C TYR A 10 7.86 -25.47 0.19
N VAL A 11 6.70 -25.53 0.86
CA VAL A 11 6.66 -25.63 2.33
C VAL A 11 7.12 -27.02 2.78
N ASP A 12 6.70 -28.08 2.08
CA ASP A 12 7.10 -29.44 2.40
C ASP A 12 8.61 -29.66 2.18
N ASP A 13 9.21 -29.07 1.14
CA ASP A 13 10.68 -29.10 0.92
C ASP A 13 11.46 -28.34 2.00
N GLU A 14 11.02 -27.13 2.38
CA GLU A 14 11.67 -26.39 3.48
C GLU A 14 11.50 -27.09 4.83
N VAL A 15 10.36 -27.71 5.09
CA VAL A 15 10.14 -28.51 6.31
C VAL A 15 11.01 -29.77 6.31
N ALA A 16 11.19 -30.43 5.17
CA ALA A 16 12.10 -31.57 5.04
C ALA A 16 13.56 -31.17 5.27
N LYS A 17 13.98 -30.02 4.72
CA LYS A 17 15.32 -29.45 4.90
C LYS A 17 15.58 -29.08 6.37
N LEU A 18 14.64 -28.39 7.02
CA LEU A 18 14.73 -28.06 8.44
C LEU A 18 14.75 -29.30 9.34
N ARG A 19 13.98 -30.35 8.99
CA ARG A 19 14.00 -31.62 9.71
C ARG A 19 15.35 -32.34 9.58
N HIS A 20 15.99 -32.26 8.40
CA HIS A 20 17.33 -32.78 8.18
C HIS A 20 18.37 -32.02 9.00
N GLU A 21 18.38 -30.68 8.94
CA GLU A 21 19.29 -29.82 9.71
C GLU A 21 19.13 -30.03 11.22
N LEU A 22 17.89 -30.19 11.71
CA LEU A 22 17.63 -30.47 13.12
C LEU A 22 18.17 -31.84 13.56
N ASN A 23 18.11 -32.86 12.68
CA ASN A 23 18.64 -34.18 12.97
C ASN A 23 20.18 -34.19 12.96
N GLU A 24 20.82 -33.44 12.05
CA GLU A 24 22.26 -33.21 12.08
C GLU A 24 22.70 -32.50 13.36
N LEU A 25 21.98 -31.45 13.77
CA LEU A 25 22.28 -30.73 15.01
C LEU A 25 22.15 -31.65 16.24
N LYS A 26 21.08 -32.46 16.32
CA LYS A 26 20.93 -33.47 17.37
C LYS A 26 22.10 -34.45 17.41
N SER A 27 22.55 -34.93 16.25
CA SER A 27 23.70 -35.82 16.13
C SER A 27 24.99 -35.14 16.60
N HIS A 28 25.23 -33.90 16.22
CA HIS A 28 26.39 -33.12 16.65
C HIS A 28 26.38 -32.86 18.16
N VAL A 29 25.25 -32.41 18.72
CA VAL A 29 25.11 -32.19 20.16
C VAL A 29 25.33 -33.49 20.94
N HIS A 30 24.80 -34.62 20.47
CA HIS A 30 25.02 -35.92 21.10
C HIS A 30 26.50 -36.32 21.09
N LYS A 31 27.19 -36.14 19.95
CA LYS A 31 28.64 -36.43 19.83
C LYS A 31 29.48 -35.51 20.69
N THR A 32 29.18 -34.22 20.75
CA THR A 32 29.90 -33.24 21.57
C THR A 32 29.69 -33.51 23.06
N LEU A 33 28.46 -33.86 23.48
CA LEU A 33 28.18 -34.27 24.86
C LEU A 33 28.90 -35.56 25.22
N GLN A 34 28.93 -36.56 24.33
CA GLN A 34 29.71 -37.79 24.53
C GLN A 34 31.21 -37.50 24.62
N TRP A 35 31.74 -36.63 23.75
CA TRP A 35 33.16 -36.27 23.75
C TRP A 35 33.54 -35.55 25.05
N HIS A 36 32.82 -34.50 25.45
CA HIS A 36 33.09 -33.80 26.72
C HIS A 36 32.90 -34.67 27.97
N CYS A 37 31.94 -35.60 27.97
CA CYS A 37 31.80 -36.56 29.06
C CYS A 37 32.93 -37.61 29.09
N ALA A 38 33.51 -37.97 27.95
CA ALA A 38 34.63 -38.90 27.88
C ALA A 38 35.96 -38.24 28.27
N THR A 39 36.26 -37.03 27.77
CA THR A 39 37.55 -36.35 28.04
C THR A 39 37.69 -35.88 29.49
N THR A 40 36.59 -35.70 30.23
CA THR A 40 36.64 -35.30 31.65
C THR A 40 36.85 -36.46 32.62
N VAL A 41 36.75 -37.71 32.17
CA VAL A 41 37.05 -38.89 32.99
C VAL A 41 38.56 -39.20 32.98
N ASP A 42 39.27 -38.90 31.89
CA ASP A 42 40.70 -39.24 31.74
C ASP A 42 41.71 -38.17 32.21
N ILE A 43 41.28 -36.93 32.51
CA ILE A 43 42.19 -35.86 32.99
C ILE A 43 42.48 -35.97 34.51
N GLY A 44 41.98 -37.03 35.17
CA GLY A 44 42.24 -37.29 36.59
C GLY A 44 43.58 -37.96 36.91
N GLU A 45 44.34 -38.42 35.92
CA GLU A 45 45.43 -39.36 36.18
C GLU A 45 46.62 -39.23 35.19
N GLU A 46 47.12 -38.02 34.89
CA GLU A 46 48.50 -37.95 34.38
C GLU A 46 49.14 -36.55 34.42
N GLN A 47 50.46 -36.56 34.63
CA GLN A 47 51.45 -35.49 34.48
C GLN A 47 51.76 -34.58 35.68
N ASN A 48 52.53 -35.19 36.59
CA ASN A 48 53.63 -34.51 37.28
C ASN A 48 54.92 -34.78 36.48
N THR A 49 55.38 -33.83 35.65
CA THR A 49 56.76 -33.81 35.13
C THR A 49 57.25 -32.40 34.88
N ASP A 50 58.38 -32.09 35.50
CA ASP A 50 59.24 -30.92 35.34
C ASP A 50 59.47 -30.49 33.89
N LYS A 51 59.58 -29.16 33.68
CA LYS A 51 60.73 -28.57 32.97
C LYS A 51 60.86 -27.07 33.16
N THR A 52 62.04 -26.70 33.63
CA THR A 52 62.66 -25.37 33.69
C THR A 52 63.20 -24.98 32.31
N GLN A 53 63.00 -23.74 31.84
CA GLN A 53 64.05 -22.88 31.21
C GLN A 53 63.50 -21.54 30.67
N THR A 54 63.97 -20.46 31.30
CA THR A 54 64.60 -19.21 30.78
C THR A 54 64.33 -18.62 29.37
N GLY A 55 64.13 -17.30 29.34
CA GLY A 55 64.50 -16.35 28.25
C GLY A 55 63.38 -15.34 27.91
N THR A 56 63.32 -14.11 28.47
CA THR A 56 63.98 -12.82 28.11
C THR A 56 63.40 -12.05 26.91
N GLU A 57 63.13 -10.75 27.17
CA GLU A 57 62.90 -9.59 26.28
C GLU A 57 61.48 -9.40 25.68
N SER A 58 60.88 -8.21 25.54
CA SER A 58 61.09 -6.83 26.03
C SER A 58 59.91 -5.94 25.55
N GLU A 59 59.47 -4.99 26.37
CA GLU A 59 58.81 -3.68 26.05
C GLU A 59 57.50 -3.64 25.22
N THR A 60 56.42 -3.01 25.68
CA THR A 60 56.31 -1.55 25.92
C THR A 60 55.16 -1.18 26.86
N SER A 61 55.38 -0.09 27.59
CA SER A 61 54.63 0.42 28.73
C SER A 61 53.58 1.47 28.33
N VAL A 62 52.37 1.36 28.88
CA VAL A 62 51.49 2.52 29.15
C VAL A 62 51.13 2.49 30.65
N LYS A 63 51.56 3.55 31.34
CA LYS A 63 51.47 3.74 32.80
C LYS A 63 50.06 4.19 33.23
N THR A 64 49.45 3.47 34.17
CA THR A 64 48.56 4.05 35.18
C THR A 64 48.81 3.37 36.51
N GLY A 65 49.21 4.16 37.51
CA GLY A 65 49.68 3.67 38.80
C GLY A 65 48.56 3.16 39.70
N PHE A 66 48.77 1.94 40.21
CA PHE A 66 48.10 1.45 41.40
C PHE A 66 49.17 0.76 42.25
N SER A 67 49.52 1.37 43.39
CA SER A 67 50.55 0.87 44.31
C SER A 67 49.90 -0.10 45.30
N LEU A 68 50.30 -1.36 45.24
CA LEU A 68 49.99 -2.37 46.26
C LEU A 68 51.33 -2.90 46.76
N ALA A 69 51.65 -2.55 48.01
CA ALA A 69 52.79 -3.10 48.73
C ALA A 69 52.56 -4.60 48.94
N VAL A 70 53.49 -5.41 48.45
CA VAL A 70 53.60 -6.84 48.71
C VAL A 70 54.90 -7.03 49.49
N ASP A 71 54.76 -7.23 50.81
CA ASP A 71 55.83 -7.79 51.63
C ASP A 71 55.98 -9.28 51.26
N ALA A 72 57.17 -9.62 50.81
CA ALA A 72 57.59 -10.99 50.60
C ALA A 72 58.16 -11.52 51.91
N ASP A 73 57.46 -12.48 52.53
CA ASP A 73 58.04 -13.34 53.55
C ASP A 73 58.05 -14.79 53.04
N GLU A 74 59.23 -15.39 53.14
CA GLU A 74 59.65 -16.61 52.50
C GLU A 74 59.84 -17.71 53.57
N LYS A 75 59.46 -18.95 53.22
CA LYS A 75 59.52 -20.20 54.00
C LYS A 75 58.32 -20.54 54.88
N THR A 76 57.36 -21.23 54.25
CA THR A 76 56.74 -22.40 54.90
C THR A 76 56.48 -23.48 53.87
N ARG A 77 57.40 -24.46 53.79
CA ARG A 77 57.26 -25.67 52.98
C ARG A 77 56.33 -26.62 53.73
N THR A 78 55.02 -26.46 53.53
CA THR A 78 54.00 -27.38 54.03
C THR A 78 53.86 -28.57 53.07
N THR A 79 54.11 -29.76 53.61
CA THR A 79 53.72 -31.05 53.07
C THR A 79 52.24 -31.04 52.67
N TRP A 80 51.96 -31.17 51.37
CA TRP A 80 50.62 -31.41 50.83
C TRP A 80 50.18 -32.84 51.20
N THR A 81 49.64 -33.01 52.40
CA THR A 81 48.82 -34.20 52.69
C THR A 81 47.52 -34.06 51.91
N SER A 82 47.18 -35.10 51.14
CA SER A 82 46.02 -35.20 50.24
C SER A 82 44.64 -35.20 50.95
N ASN A 83 44.56 -34.64 52.15
CA ASN A 83 43.32 -34.35 52.86
C ASN A 83 42.95 -32.88 52.63
N ALA A 84 42.79 -32.47 51.38
CA ALA A 84 42.11 -31.22 51.06
C ALA A 84 40.66 -31.39 51.54
N SER A 85 40.41 -31.05 52.80
CA SER A 85 39.07 -30.85 53.33
C SER A 85 38.40 -29.87 52.38
N LEU A 86 37.44 -30.37 51.59
CA LEU A 86 36.63 -29.56 50.70
C LEU A 86 36.04 -28.44 51.56
N ALA A 87 36.57 -27.22 51.40
CA ALA A 87 36.09 -26.06 52.15
C ALA A 87 34.60 -25.89 51.86
N ASP A 88 33.79 -26.03 52.92
CA ASP A 88 32.35 -25.81 52.86
C ASP A 88 32.07 -24.43 52.27
N GLU A 89 31.09 -24.34 51.38
CA GLU A 89 30.61 -23.05 50.90
C GLU A 89 29.61 -22.51 51.92
N ASP A 90 29.90 -21.33 52.46
CA ASP A 90 28.93 -20.56 53.22
C ASP A 90 27.94 -19.91 52.24
N ILE A 91 26.76 -20.51 52.07
CA ILE A 91 25.69 -19.88 51.29
C ILE A 91 25.05 -18.83 52.18
N THR A 92 25.36 -17.56 51.92
CA THR A 92 24.66 -16.45 52.53
C THR A 92 23.30 -16.29 51.85
N PHE A 93 22.21 -16.44 52.61
CA PHE A 93 20.89 -16.05 52.12
C PHE A 93 20.94 -14.60 51.62
N GLN A 94 20.34 -14.35 50.46
CA GLN A 94 20.25 -13.03 49.85
C GLN A 94 19.56 -12.09 50.86
N LYS A 95 20.35 -11.19 51.49
CA LYS A 95 19.94 -10.45 52.69
C LYS A 95 18.84 -9.40 52.46
N ARG A 96 18.34 -9.25 51.22
CA ARG A 96 17.41 -8.18 50.80
C ARG A 96 16.37 -8.62 49.76
N SER A 97 15.70 -9.75 49.97
CA SER A 97 14.62 -10.19 49.07
C SER A 97 13.36 -10.51 49.87
N ALA A 98 12.20 -10.07 49.36
CA ALA A 98 10.89 -10.36 49.95
C ALA A 98 10.61 -11.87 50.02
N TRP A 99 11.24 -12.64 49.13
CA TRP A 99 11.17 -14.10 49.12
C TRP A 99 11.84 -14.78 50.32
N SER A 100 12.66 -14.06 51.10
CA SER A 100 13.29 -14.58 52.32
C SER A 100 12.39 -14.47 53.55
N ILE A 101 11.24 -13.76 53.46
CA ILE A 101 10.29 -13.56 54.57
C ILE A 101 9.76 -14.87 55.20
N PRO A 102 9.48 -15.95 54.46
CA PRO A 102 8.95 -17.18 55.07
C PRO A 102 9.91 -17.84 56.08
N LEU A 103 11.21 -17.52 56.02
CA LEU A 103 12.19 -18.00 57.01
C LEU A 103 11.90 -17.46 58.42
N VAL A 104 11.32 -16.26 58.54
CA VAL A 104 11.12 -15.56 59.82
C VAL A 104 9.67 -15.57 60.32
N LEU A 105 8.71 -16.04 59.52
CA LEU A 105 7.26 -15.97 59.81
C LEU A 105 6.84 -16.60 61.16
N ASN A 106 7.61 -17.56 61.68
CA ASN A 106 7.27 -18.28 62.90
C ASN A 106 8.21 -17.92 64.08
N TRP A 107 8.90 -16.77 64.01
CA TRP A 107 9.67 -16.19 65.12
C TRP A 107 9.15 -14.83 65.58
N SER A 108 8.35 -14.16 64.75
CA SER A 108 7.81 -12.84 65.03
C SER A 108 6.48 -12.89 65.78
N ASN A 109 6.06 -11.74 66.31
CA ASN A 109 4.72 -11.59 66.89
C ASN A 109 3.64 -11.82 65.82
N LEU A 110 2.43 -12.21 66.24
CA LEU A 110 1.31 -12.48 65.32
C LEU A 110 1.07 -11.33 64.33
N SER A 111 1.14 -10.08 64.78
CA SER A 111 0.97 -8.89 63.94
C SER A 111 2.07 -8.76 62.87
N GLU A 112 3.32 -9.01 63.23
CA GLU A 112 4.46 -8.98 62.32
C GLU A 112 4.39 -10.14 61.31
N SER A 113 3.94 -11.34 61.73
CA SER A 113 3.73 -12.48 60.84
C SER A 113 2.61 -12.23 59.82
N ILE A 114 1.52 -11.59 60.24
CA ILE A 114 0.43 -11.16 59.34
C ILE A 114 0.98 -10.15 58.34
N PHE A 115 1.70 -9.13 58.80
CA PHE A 115 2.28 -8.10 57.92
C PHE A 115 3.27 -8.69 56.91
N ALA A 116 4.17 -9.55 57.38
CA ALA A 116 5.12 -10.30 56.56
C ALA A 116 4.42 -11.16 55.48
N SER A 117 3.31 -11.83 55.85
CA SER A 117 2.52 -12.61 54.91
C SER A 117 1.84 -11.72 53.86
N LEU A 118 1.30 -10.58 54.27
CA LEU A 118 0.72 -9.59 53.35
C LEU A 118 1.77 -9.04 52.37
N LEU A 119 3.00 -8.78 52.82
CA LEU A 119 4.10 -8.35 51.95
C LEU A 119 4.51 -9.42 50.94
N LEU A 120 4.54 -10.70 51.34
CA LEU A 120 4.80 -11.80 50.42
C LEU A 120 3.70 -11.92 49.36
N ILE A 121 2.43 -11.80 49.77
CA ILE A 121 1.28 -11.78 48.85
C ILE A 121 1.38 -10.59 47.88
N LEU A 122 1.70 -9.40 48.40
CA LEU A 122 1.88 -8.20 47.58
C LEU A 122 3.01 -8.38 46.56
N ASN A 123 4.13 -8.97 46.96
CA ASN A 123 5.24 -9.26 46.07
C ASN A 123 4.85 -10.19 44.93
N VAL A 124 4.26 -11.35 45.28
CA VAL A 124 3.77 -12.34 44.30
C VAL A 124 2.75 -11.70 43.37
N THR A 125 1.79 -10.95 43.91
CA THR A 125 0.74 -10.29 43.14
C THR A 125 1.32 -9.26 42.18
N THR A 126 2.26 -8.42 42.63
CA THR A 126 2.90 -7.41 41.78
C THR A 126 3.65 -8.06 40.61
N GLN A 127 4.45 -9.09 40.88
CA GLN A 127 5.19 -9.78 39.82
C GLN A 127 4.28 -10.53 38.85
N LEU A 128 3.19 -11.14 39.33
CA LEU A 128 2.17 -11.75 38.47
C LEU A 128 1.47 -10.72 37.59
N LEU A 129 1.08 -9.57 38.15
CA LEU A 129 0.46 -8.48 37.39
C LEU A 129 1.41 -7.94 36.31
N LEU A 130 2.68 -7.72 36.64
CA LEU A 130 3.69 -7.32 35.65
C LEU A 130 3.86 -8.37 34.55
N THR A 131 3.88 -9.65 34.90
CA THR A 131 3.94 -10.74 33.92
C THR A 131 2.70 -10.75 33.01
N ILE A 132 1.50 -10.54 33.57
CA ILE A 132 0.24 -10.45 32.80
C ILE A 132 0.28 -9.25 31.85
N VAL A 133 0.76 -8.08 32.31
CA VAL A 133 0.90 -6.89 31.48
C VAL A 133 1.86 -7.15 30.32
N LEU A 134 3.02 -7.77 30.58
CA LEU A 134 4.00 -8.12 29.53
C LEU A 134 3.44 -9.09 28.48
N VAL A 135 2.51 -9.98 28.86
CA VAL A 135 1.88 -10.94 27.93
C VAL A 135 0.66 -10.35 27.22
N SER A 136 0.16 -9.20 27.68
CA SER A 136 -1.07 -8.62 27.13
C SER A 136 -0.88 -8.20 25.66
N PRO A 137 -1.85 -8.45 24.76
CA PRO A 137 -1.75 -8.08 23.35
C PRO A 137 -1.50 -6.58 23.11
N GLY A 138 -2.01 -5.72 24.00
CA GLY A 138 -1.79 -4.28 23.91
C GLY A 138 -0.34 -3.88 24.16
N PHE A 139 0.40 -4.64 24.98
CA PHE A 139 1.80 -4.37 25.29
C PHE A 139 2.75 -5.06 24.30
N ILE A 140 2.43 -6.30 23.90
CA ILE A 140 3.18 -7.06 22.88
C ILE A 140 3.11 -6.39 21.50
N GLY A 141 2.06 -5.59 21.24
CA GLY A 141 1.84 -4.93 19.96
C GLY A 141 1.10 -5.83 18.95
N GLU A 142 0.64 -5.23 17.87
CA GLU A 142 -0.07 -5.95 16.81
C GLU A 142 0.87 -6.89 16.04
N ASP A 143 0.36 -8.06 15.64
CA ASP A 143 1.12 -8.98 14.79
C ASP A 143 1.49 -8.30 13.47
N PHE A 144 2.77 -8.38 13.11
CA PHE A 144 3.32 -7.75 11.91
C PHE A 144 2.62 -8.21 10.62
N PHE A 145 1.97 -9.37 10.63
CA PHE A 145 1.11 -9.83 9.54
C PHE A 145 -0.04 -8.87 9.20
N LYS A 146 -0.60 -8.14 10.17
CA LYS A 146 -1.61 -7.11 9.89
C LYS A 146 -1.03 -5.95 9.09
N LYS A 147 0.25 -5.61 9.32
CA LYS A 147 0.96 -4.58 8.53
C LYS A 147 1.12 -5.02 7.07
N LEU A 148 1.20 -6.32 6.77
CA LEU A 148 1.22 -6.83 5.40
C LEU A 148 -0.08 -6.59 4.65
N GLU A 149 -1.22 -6.84 5.30
CA GLU A 149 -2.52 -6.55 4.70
C GLU A 149 -2.73 -5.05 4.52
N SER A 150 -2.35 -4.25 5.52
CA SER A 150 -2.37 -2.79 5.42
C SER A 150 -1.50 -2.26 4.28
N ALA A 151 -0.27 -2.77 4.13
CA ALA A 151 0.64 -2.43 3.04
C ALA A 151 0.05 -2.78 1.67
N ARG A 152 -0.54 -3.97 1.54
CA ARG A 152 -1.19 -4.42 0.30
C ARG A 152 -2.39 -3.55 -0.06
N ASN A 153 -3.25 -3.25 0.90
CA ASN A 153 -4.43 -2.39 0.68
C ASN A 153 -3.99 -0.98 0.30
N TRP A 154 -3.01 -0.42 1.01
CA TRP A 154 -2.42 0.88 0.69
C TRP A 154 -1.83 0.91 -0.73
N ARG A 155 -1.09 -0.14 -1.11
CA ARG A 155 -0.47 -0.25 -2.43
C ARG A 155 -1.51 -0.21 -3.55
N ARG A 156 -2.64 -0.89 -3.37
CA ARG A 156 -3.71 -1.00 -4.37
C ARG A 156 -4.59 0.24 -4.49
N SER A 157 -4.79 0.95 -3.39
CA SER A 157 -5.78 2.04 -3.29
C SER A 157 -5.17 3.43 -3.39
N PHE A 158 -4.08 3.71 -2.67
CA PHE A 158 -3.53 5.07 -2.53
C PHE A 158 -2.20 5.26 -3.24
N ALA A 159 -1.33 4.25 -3.25
CA ALA A 159 0.08 4.44 -3.60
C ALA A 159 0.32 4.89 -5.05
N HIS A 160 -0.63 4.62 -5.95
CA HIS A 160 -0.56 4.97 -7.37
C HIS A 160 -1.67 5.93 -7.81
N ASP A 161 -2.51 6.43 -6.91
CA ASP A 161 -3.61 7.32 -7.32
C ASP A 161 -3.06 8.72 -7.66
N ILE A 162 -3.44 9.25 -8.83
CA ILE A 162 -3.04 10.58 -9.34
C ILE A 162 -3.35 11.70 -8.37
N LYS A 163 -4.39 11.54 -7.53
CA LYS A 163 -4.74 12.51 -6.50
C LYS A 163 -3.63 12.71 -5.47
N TYR A 164 -2.80 11.69 -5.25
CA TYR A 164 -1.70 11.70 -4.28
C TYR A 164 -0.32 11.68 -4.95
N ALA A 165 -0.27 11.80 -6.28
CA ALA A 165 0.99 11.95 -6.99
C ALA A 165 1.64 13.30 -6.64
N SER A 166 2.97 13.33 -6.66
CA SER A 166 3.74 14.57 -6.53
C SER A 166 3.46 15.51 -7.71
N MET A 167 3.76 16.81 -7.55
CA MET A 167 3.79 17.76 -8.66
C MET A 167 4.78 17.37 -9.77
N SER A 168 5.70 16.44 -9.48
CA SER A 168 6.66 15.87 -10.43
C SER A 168 6.15 14.60 -11.13
N ASP A 169 4.85 14.33 -11.06
CA ASP A 169 4.19 13.12 -11.58
C ASP A 169 4.76 11.80 -11.03
N ARG A 170 5.50 11.87 -9.91
CA ARG A 170 5.99 10.69 -9.20
C ARG A 170 4.87 10.10 -8.35
N SER A 171 4.72 8.78 -8.43
CA SER A 171 3.78 8.05 -7.58
C SER A 171 4.17 8.13 -6.11
N LEU A 172 3.16 8.06 -5.24
CA LEU A 172 3.35 8.03 -3.78
C LEU A 172 4.15 6.80 -3.36
N ALA A 173 3.95 5.68 -4.06
CA ALA A 173 4.77 4.46 -3.97
C ALA A 173 6.27 4.74 -4.10
N THR A 174 6.66 5.45 -5.16
CA THR A 174 8.09 5.72 -5.44
C THR A 174 8.69 6.58 -4.33
N MET A 175 8.00 7.65 -3.94
CA MET A 175 8.47 8.54 -2.87
C MET A 175 8.61 7.82 -1.52
N VAL A 176 7.66 6.93 -1.16
CA VAL A 176 7.72 6.13 0.07
C VAL A 176 8.93 5.19 0.08
N CYS A 177 9.22 4.56 -1.06
CA CYS A 177 10.32 3.60 -1.19
C CYS A 177 11.70 4.27 -1.27
N ASP A 178 11.75 5.51 -1.73
CA ASP A 178 12.95 6.35 -1.69
C ASP A 178 13.20 6.98 -0.29
N GLU A 179 12.29 6.74 0.67
CA GLU A 179 12.30 7.34 1.99
C GLU A 179 12.29 8.89 1.94
N ASP A 180 11.49 9.46 1.02
CA ASP A 180 11.42 10.91 0.83
C ASP A 180 10.82 11.61 2.06
N GLY A 181 11.63 12.42 2.74
CA GLY A 181 11.23 13.17 3.94
C GLY A 181 10.25 14.31 3.67
N SER A 182 9.98 14.65 2.40
CA SER A 182 9.02 15.70 2.02
C SER A 182 7.57 15.22 1.96
N LEU A 183 7.33 13.92 2.18
CA LEU A 183 6.01 13.30 2.16
C LEU A 183 5.08 13.88 3.23
N ILE A 184 4.01 14.56 2.80
CA ILE A 184 2.90 14.96 3.69
C ILE A 184 1.94 13.78 3.92
N PHE A 185 1.76 12.94 2.90
CA PHE A 185 0.91 11.75 2.94
C PHE A 185 1.75 10.48 3.07
N SER A 186 1.19 9.42 3.65
CA SER A 186 1.86 8.11 3.81
C SER A 186 3.19 8.14 4.59
N THR A 187 3.35 9.10 5.51
CA THR A 187 4.49 9.17 6.43
C THR A 187 4.66 7.90 7.25
N ALA A 188 3.56 7.24 7.61
CA ALA A 188 3.57 5.95 8.31
C ALA A 188 4.22 4.84 7.47
N GLN A 189 3.93 4.78 6.16
CA GLN A 189 4.51 3.78 5.26
C GLN A 189 5.99 4.06 4.98
N ALA A 190 6.37 5.33 4.78
CA ALA A 190 7.77 5.73 4.63
C ALA A 190 8.58 5.39 5.91
N GLY A 191 8.04 5.73 7.08
CA GLY A 191 8.62 5.36 8.37
C GLY A 191 8.78 3.85 8.54
N LEU A 192 7.77 3.07 8.13
CA LEU A 192 7.82 1.60 8.18
C LEU A 192 8.90 1.03 7.25
N VAL A 193 9.06 1.56 6.04
CA VAL A 193 10.12 1.14 5.11
C VAL A 193 11.51 1.46 5.67
N ALA A 194 11.69 2.68 6.21
CA ALA A 194 12.94 3.09 6.84
C ALA A 194 13.29 2.23 8.08
N GLU A 195 12.29 1.89 8.90
CA GLU A 195 12.44 0.98 10.04
C GLU A 195 12.85 -0.43 9.58
N ILE A 196 12.21 -0.98 8.55
CA ILE A 196 12.57 -2.29 7.99
C ILE A 196 14.00 -2.27 7.44
N ASN A 197 14.38 -1.20 6.70
CA ASN A 197 15.71 -1.07 6.11
C ASN A 197 16.80 -0.98 7.17
N SER A 198 16.59 -0.15 8.20
CA SER A 198 17.54 0.00 9.30
C SER A 198 17.63 -1.26 10.18
N TYR A 199 16.51 -1.93 10.46
CA TYR A 199 16.50 -3.14 11.29
C TYR A 199 17.18 -4.33 10.59
N LEU A 200 16.89 -4.56 9.30
CA LEU A 200 17.43 -5.68 8.53
C LEU A 200 18.76 -5.36 7.82
N GLY A 201 19.17 -4.10 7.76
CA GLY A 201 20.36 -3.67 7.02
C GLY A 201 20.19 -3.75 5.50
N LEU A 202 18.97 -3.53 4.99
CA LEU A 202 18.69 -3.57 3.55
C LEU A 202 19.12 -2.28 2.86
N SER A 203 19.55 -2.38 1.60
CA SER A 203 19.76 -1.20 0.74
C SER A 203 18.42 -0.50 0.45
N LYS A 204 18.47 0.82 0.27
CA LYS A 204 17.30 1.62 -0.10
C LYS A 204 16.78 1.25 -1.49
N SER A 205 17.70 1.14 -2.47
CA SER A 205 17.39 0.85 -3.87
C SER A 205 18.37 -0.17 -4.49
N GLY A 206 18.01 -0.68 -5.67
CA GLY A 206 18.82 -1.61 -6.47
C GLY A 206 18.60 -3.10 -6.17
N ASP A 207 19.44 -3.96 -6.77
CA ASP A 207 19.32 -5.43 -6.69
C ASP A 207 19.42 -6.00 -5.26
N GLY A 208 20.02 -5.23 -4.34
CA GLY A 208 20.14 -5.57 -2.92
C GLY A 208 18.96 -5.11 -2.05
N ALA A 209 17.93 -4.47 -2.62
CA ALA A 209 16.84 -3.90 -1.82
C ALA A 209 16.01 -4.96 -1.07
N PHE A 210 16.00 -6.21 -1.53
CA PHE A 210 15.20 -7.30 -0.97
C PHE A 210 16.01 -8.52 -0.54
N GLN A 211 17.32 -8.51 -0.74
CA GLN A 211 18.20 -9.60 -0.31
C GLN A 211 18.58 -9.38 1.15
N LEU A 212 18.24 -10.35 1.99
CA LEU A 212 18.63 -10.32 3.40
C LEU A 212 20.16 -10.42 3.49
N PRO A 213 20.87 -9.40 4.00
CA PRO A 213 22.29 -9.53 4.27
C PRO A 213 22.51 -10.57 5.37
N TYR A 214 23.71 -11.17 5.40
CA TYR A 214 24.15 -12.02 6.51
C TYR A 214 24.16 -11.25 7.84
N PHE A 215 24.47 -9.95 7.79
CA PHE A 215 24.52 -9.06 8.95
C PHE A 215 23.22 -8.24 9.05
N GLN A 216 22.35 -8.60 9.98
CA GLN A 216 21.10 -7.91 10.28
C GLN A 216 21.24 -7.21 11.65
N PRO A 217 21.57 -5.90 11.69
CA PRO A 217 21.98 -5.22 12.92
C PRO A 217 20.90 -5.26 14.01
N GLY A 218 19.63 -5.05 13.64
CA GLY A 218 18.51 -5.07 14.59
C GLY A 218 18.27 -6.46 15.20
N VAL A 219 18.36 -7.52 14.39
CA VAL A 219 18.22 -8.91 14.87
C VAL A 219 19.37 -9.28 15.80
N MET A 220 20.61 -8.92 15.45
CA MET A 220 21.77 -9.19 16.31
C MET A 220 21.68 -8.45 17.65
N LEU A 221 21.30 -7.17 17.63
CA LEU A 221 21.09 -6.42 18.87
C LEU A 221 19.98 -7.06 19.72
N SER A 222 18.88 -7.49 19.09
CA SER A 222 17.79 -8.17 19.80
C SER A 222 18.24 -9.46 20.47
N VAL A 223 18.99 -10.31 19.77
CA VAL A 223 19.55 -11.54 20.32
C VAL A 223 20.52 -11.25 21.48
N LEU A 224 21.32 -10.18 21.39
CA LEU A 224 22.19 -9.74 22.49
C LEU A 224 21.39 -9.29 23.72
N CYS A 225 20.30 -8.53 23.52
CA CYS A 225 19.42 -8.15 24.62
C CYS A 225 18.72 -9.36 25.26
N ILE A 226 18.27 -10.33 24.45
CA ILE A 226 17.71 -11.60 24.96
C ILE A 226 18.77 -12.40 25.71
N LEU A 227 20.03 -12.42 25.26
CA LEU A 227 21.14 -13.05 25.96
C LEU A 227 21.37 -12.40 27.34
N LEU A 228 21.47 -11.08 27.40
CA LEU A 228 21.63 -10.35 28.65
C LEU A 228 20.46 -10.61 29.60
N TRP A 229 19.24 -10.56 29.06
CA TRP A 229 18.02 -10.88 29.80
C TRP A 229 18.03 -12.31 30.37
N ALA A 230 18.39 -13.30 29.54
CA ALA A 230 18.48 -14.69 29.94
C ALA A 230 19.57 -14.94 30.99
N ILE A 231 20.70 -14.20 30.94
CA ILE A 231 21.73 -14.24 31.98
C ILE A 231 21.18 -13.67 33.30
N CYS A 232 20.45 -12.56 33.27
CA CYS A 232 19.83 -11.97 34.45
C CYS A 232 18.83 -12.94 35.11
N ILE A 233 17.99 -13.62 34.32
CA ILE A 233 17.10 -14.67 34.81
C ILE A 233 17.89 -15.90 35.29
N GLY A 234 18.95 -16.29 34.58
CA GLY A 234 19.81 -17.41 34.96
C GLY A 234 20.45 -17.21 36.33
N ARG A 235 20.92 -16.00 36.63
CA ARG A 235 21.39 -15.60 37.96
C ARG A 235 20.31 -15.81 39.02
N GLU A 236 19.09 -15.41 38.69
CA GLU A 236 17.95 -15.53 39.60
C GLU A 236 17.55 -17.00 39.85
N LEU A 237 17.44 -17.82 38.81
CA LEU A 237 17.15 -19.26 38.93
C LEU A 237 18.24 -19.98 39.73
N ARG A 238 19.51 -19.61 39.55
CA ARG A 238 20.62 -20.15 40.34
C ARG A 238 20.47 -19.86 41.83
N ASN A 239 20.03 -18.65 42.18
CA ASN A 239 19.74 -18.28 43.57
C ASN A 239 18.58 -19.09 44.15
N VAL A 240 17.51 -19.32 43.38
CA VAL A 240 16.39 -20.17 43.84
C VAL A 240 16.83 -21.61 44.03
N TRP A 241 17.62 -22.13 43.09
CA TRP A 241 18.12 -23.50 43.13
C TRP A 241 19.05 -23.74 44.32
N SER A 242 19.90 -22.78 44.68
CA SER A 242 20.79 -22.90 45.84
C SER A 242 20.00 -22.96 47.15
N VAL A 243 18.92 -22.16 47.28
CA VAL A 243 18.00 -22.22 48.43
C VAL A 243 17.21 -23.53 48.46
N ALA A 244 16.69 -23.98 47.32
CA ALA A 244 15.99 -25.27 47.22
C ALA A 244 16.91 -26.44 47.60
N ARG A 245 18.19 -26.37 47.23
CA ARG A 245 19.21 -27.35 47.62
C ARG A 245 19.46 -27.32 49.13
N ALA A 246 19.59 -26.13 49.73
CA ALA A 246 19.73 -25.97 51.17
C ALA A 246 18.58 -26.65 51.93
N LEU A 247 17.34 -26.42 51.50
CA LEU A 247 16.13 -27.02 52.08
C LEU A 247 16.11 -28.56 51.99
N ARG A 248 16.67 -29.12 50.91
CA ARG A 248 16.73 -30.58 50.74
C ARG A 248 17.75 -31.23 51.67
N TYR A 249 18.89 -30.57 51.93
CA TYR A 249 19.93 -31.11 52.80
C TYR A 249 19.63 -30.93 54.30
N THR A 250 18.91 -29.88 54.70
CA THR A 250 18.53 -29.67 56.11
C THR A 250 17.65 -30.80 56.66
N GLY A 251 16.89 -31.50 55.82
CA GLY A 251 16.09 -32.65 56.24
C GLY A 251 16.87 -33.91 56.59
N HIS A 252 18.17 -34.00 56.27
CA HIS A 252 18.95 -35.24 56.38
C HIS A 252 20.11 -35.19 57.39
N LEU A 253 20.58 -33.99 57.76
CA LEU A 253 21.68 -33.82 58.71
C LEU A 253 21.13 -33.79 60.14
N GLY A 254 21.19 -34.94 60.82
CA GLY A 254 20.68 -35.17 62.17
C GLY A 254 21.44 -34.47 63.31
N GLY A 255 21.88 -33.23 63.10
CA GLY A 255 22.54 -32.41 64.12
C GLY A 255 22.14 -30.95 63.97
N THR A 256 21.53 -30.39 65.01
CA THR A 256 21.26 -28.95 65.22
C THR A 256 20.13 -28.30 64.39
N TRP A 257 19.81 -28.78 63.18
CA TRP A 257 18.64 -28.30 62.41
C TRP A 257 17.40 -29.22 62.52
N GLN A 258 17.43 -30.20 63.41
CA GLN A 258 16.32 -31.14 63.64
C GLN A 258 15.01 -30.48 64.09
N ASP A 259 15.06 -29.21 64.48
CA ASP A 259 13.87 -28.46 64.91
C ASP A 259 13.29 -27.52 63.84
N LEU A 260 13.71 -27.60 62.57
CA LEU A 260 13.01 -26.82 61.53
C LEU A 260 11.62 -27.46 61.30
N PRO A 261 10.51 -26.83 61.74
CA PRO A 261 9.20 -27.45 61.61
C PRO A 261 8.88 -27.67 60.14
N TRP A 262 8.28 -28.81 59.82
CA TRP A 262 7.85 -29.18 58.45
C TRP A 262 7.10 -28.06 57.74
N GLN A 263 6.32 -27.26 58.49
CA GLN A 263 5.60 -26.09 57.98
C GLN A 263 6.52 -25.03 57.36
N ARG A 264 7.70 -24.75 57.95
CA ARG A 264 8.68 -23.79 57.38
C ARG A 264 9.31 -24.34 56.11
N ALA A 265 9.68 -25.63 56.11
CA ALA A 265 10.23 -26.28 54.93
C ALA A 265 9.23 -26.27 53.75
N LEU A 266 7.96 -26.59 54.03
CA LEU A 266 6.88 -26.52 53.04
C LEU A 266 6.65 -25.09 52.53
N SER A 267 6.57 -24.10 53.43
CA SER A 267 6.41 -22.69 53.06
C SER A 267 7.54 -22.20 52.16
N MET A 268 8.79 -22.52 52.51
CA MET A 268 9.96 -22.20 51.68
C MET A 268 9.96 -22.93 50.34
N ALA A 269 9.53 -24.19 50.29
CA ALA A 269 9.40 -24.93 49.04
C ALA A 269 8.33 -24.30 48.12
N VAL A 270 7.19 -23.89 48.67
CA VAL A 270 6.14 -23.18 47.93
C VAL A 270 6.66 -21.86 47.37
N VAL A 271 7.42 -21.10 48.16
CA VAL A 271 8.06 -19.85 47.71
C VAL A 271 9.11 -20.09 46.63
N CYS A 272 9.93 -21.12 46.75
CA CYS A 272 10.90 -21.47 45.70
C CYS A 272 10.19 -21.84 44.39
N LEU A 273 9.09 -22.59 44.46
CA LEU A 273 8.29 -22.96 43.30
C LEU A 273 7.63 -21.74 42.65
N SER A 274 7.01 -20.85 43.43
CA SER A 274 6.38 -19.65 42.88
C SER A 274 7.40 -18.68 42.27
N ARG A 275 8.54 -18.47 42.92
CA ARG A 275 9.66 -17.67 42.39
C ARG A 275 10.22 -18.25 41.10
N THR A 276 10.39 -19.57 41.01
CA THR A 276 10.82 -20.26 39.78
C THR A 276 9.79 -20.08 38.67
N ALA A 277 8.50 -20.25 38.97
CA ALA A 277 7.42 -20.10 38.00
C ALA A 277 7.35 -18.67 37.44
N VAL A 278 7.45 -17.66 38.31
CA VAL A 278 7.49 -16.24 37.89
C VAL A 278 8.74 -15.96 37.04
N ALA A 279 9.92 -16.42 37.46
CA ALA A 279 11.16 -16.21 36.70
C ALA A 279 11.10 -16.84 35.29
N VAL A 280 10.54 -18.05 35.16
CA VAL A 280 10.34 -18.70 33.86
C VAL A 280 9.30 -17.96 33.03
N ALA A 281 8.19 -17.51 33.63
CA ALA A 281 7.17 -16.74 32.92
C ALA A 281 7.73 -15.40 32.41
N LEU A 282 8.53 -14.70 33.22
CA LEU A 282 9.23 -13.47 32.85
C LEU A 282 10.30 -13.71 31.77
N LEU A 283 11.00 -14.85 31.79
CA LEU A 283 11.92 -15.21 30.71
C LEU A 283 11.20 -15.32 29.37
N ILE A 284 10.08 -16.04 29.35
CA ILE A 284 9.27 -16.25 28.14
C ILE A 284 8.66 -14.93 27.67
N SER A 285 7.97 -14.19 28.54
CA SER A 285 7.29 -12.95 28.18
C SER A 285 8.28 -11.84 27.79
N GLY A 286 9.38 -11.68 28.54
CA GLY A 286 10.44 -10.72 28.23
C GLY A 286 11.14 -11.02 26.91
N SER A 287 11.43 -12.31 26.62
CA SER A 287 12.01 -12.70 25.33
C SER A 287 11.05 -12.45 24.17
N MET A 288 9.75 -12.74 24.35
CA MET A 288 8.73 -12.44 23.35
C MET A 288 8.60 -10.94 23.07
N TRP A 289 8.64 -10.11 24.11
CA TRP A 289 8.55 -8.66 23.99
C TRP A 289 9.77 -8.06 23.29
N LEU A 290 10.99 -8.47 23.69
CA LEU A 290 12.23 -8.04 23.04
C LEU A 290 12.29 -8.50 21.58
N ALA A 291 11.82 -9.71 21.28
CA ALA A 291 11.87 -10.25 19.92
C ALA A 291 10.91 -9.55 18.94
N ARG A 292 9.81 -8.97 19.45
CA ARG A 292 8.83 -8.22 18.64
C ARG A 292 9.15 -6.73 18.53
N THR A 293 10.09 -6.21 19.32
CA THR A 293 10.49 -4.81 19.24
C THR A 293 11.31 -4.58 17.97
N THR A 294 10.80 -3.75 17.05
CA THR A 294 11.41 -3.49 15.73
C THR A 294 12.28 -2.23 15.72
N SER A 295 12.06 -1.31 16.67
CA SER A 295 12.89 -0.13 16.86
C SER A 295 14.13 -0.45 17.70
N ILE A 296 15.31 -0.13 17.16
CA ILE A 296 16.62 -0.37 17.80
C ILE A 296 16.73 0.36 19.15
N THR A 297 16.27 1.61 19.22
CA THR A 297 16.34 2.44 20.43
C THR A 297 15.40 1.92 21.52
N GLU A 298 14.19 1.50 21.14
CA GLU A 298 13.22 0.89 22.04
C GLU A 298 13.73 -0.45 22.59
N LEU A 299 14.48 -1.21 21.80
CA LEU A 299 15.00 -2.51 22.22
C LEU A 299 15.93 -2.40 23.44
N MET A 300 16.84 -1.42 23.41
CA MET A 300 17.72 -1.16 24.55
C MET A 300 16.94 -0.67 25.78
N LEU A 301 15.97 0.23 25.57
CA LEU A 301 15.12 0.75 26.65
C LEU A 301 14.30 -0.38 27.31
N ASN A 302 13.71 -1.25 26.49
CA ASN A 302 12.91 -2.39 26.95
C ASN A 302 13.76 -3.41 27.71
N CYS A 303 15.01 -3.63 27.29
CA CYS A 303 15.95 -4.49 28.01
C CYS A 303 16.24 -3.97 29.43
N VAL A 304 16.47 -2.67 29.58
CA VAL A 304 16.71 -2.04 30.90
C VAL A 304 15.44 -2.05 31.75
N ALA A 305 14.27 -1.83 31.14
CA ALA A 305 12.99 -1.91 31.85
C ALA A 305 12.72 -3.32 32.41
N LEU A 306 13.05 -4.36 31.65
CA LEU A 306 12.94 -5.75 32.12
C LEU A 306 13.87 -6.03 33.31
N GLU A 307 15.09 -5.49 33.31
CA GLU A 307 15.98 -5.57 34.47
C GLU A 307 15.34 -4.93 35.71
N ALA A 308 14.74 -3.74 35.58
CA ALA A 308 14.04 -3.09 36.68
C ALA A 308 12.87 -3.94 37.23
N VAL A 309 12.15 -4.66 36.36
CA VAL A 309 11.07 -5.59 36.77
C VAL A 309 11.58 -6.72 37.66
N LEU A 310 12.80 -7.23 37.42
CA LEU A 310 13.39 -8.26 38.28
C LEU A 310 13.74 -7.77 39.68
N HIS A 311 14.02 -6.48 39.85
CA HIS A 311 14.40 -5.89 41.14
C HIS A 311 13.20 -5.42 41.99
N VAL A 312 11.96 -5.61 41.51
CA VAL A 312 10.75 -5.16 42.21
C VAL A 312 10.62 -5.80 43.60
N ASP A 313 11.02 -7.05 43.80
CA ASP A 313 10.94 -7.71 45.11
C ASP A 313 11.93 -7.11 46.11
N GLU A 314 13.11 -6.68 45.65
CA GLU A 314 14.12 -5.99 46.45
C GLU A 314 13.64 -4.58 46.84
N PHE A 315 12.95 -3.89 45.93
CA PHE A 315 12.34 -2.59 46.23
C PHE A 315 11.21 -2.72 47.25
N ILE A 316 10.30 -3.69 47.09
CA ILE A 316 9.24 -3.98 48.05
C ILE A 316 9.85 -4.33 49.41
N PHE A 317 10.90 -5.16 49.43
CA PHE A 317 11.59 -5.52 50.66
C PHE A 317 12.17 -4.29 51.38
N THR A 318 12.94 -3.49 50.65
CA THR A 318 13.67 -2.35 51.23
C THR A 318 12.72 -1.25 51.71
N ALA A 319 11.63 -1.01 50.98
CA ALA A 319 10.69 0.05 51.28
C ALA A 319 9.67 -0.32 52.36
N LEU A 320 9.16 -1.56 52.37
CA LEU A 320 7.98 -1.92 53.15
C LEU A 320 8.28 -2.86 54.33
N VAL A 321 9.38 -3.62 54.33
CA VAL A 321 9.67 -4.56 55.42
C VAL A 321 10.13 -3.78 56.67
N PRO A 322 9.54 -4.03 57.86
CA PRO A 322 9.91 -3.34 59.08
C PRO A 322 11.38 -3.62 59.45
N THR A 323 12.05 -2.64 60.05
CA THR A 323 13.46 -2.72 60.42
C THR A 323 13.78 -3.91 61.33
N ASN A 324 12.87 -4.30 62.22
CA ASN A 324 13.01 -5.49 63.08
C ASN A 324 13.14 -6.78 62.25
N LEU A 325 12.28 -6.96 61.25
CA LEU A 325 12.35 -8.12 60.35
C LEU A 325 13.58 -8.07 59.45
N GLN A 326 13.99 -6.87 59.00
CA GLN A 326 15.24 -6.71 58.28
C GLN A 326 16.47 -7.10 59.12
N GLN A 327 16.49 -6.70 60.40
CA GLN A 327 17.56 -7.08 61.34
C GLN A 327 17.56 -8.58 61.58
N LEU A 328 16.39 -9.20 61.78
CA LEU A 328 16.27 -10.64 61.99
C LEU A 328 16.75 -11.45 60.77
N ILE A 329 16.44 -11.00 59.55
CA ILE A 329 16.94 -11.63 58.32
C ILE A 329 18.46 -11.45 58.19
N ARG A 330 19.02 -10.32 58.63
CA ARG A 330 20.47 -10.07 58.60
C ARG A 330 21.26 -10.90 59.62
N THR A 331 20.64 -11.27 60.74
CA THR A 331 21.26 -12.10 61.79
C THR A 331 21.15 -13.60 61.52
N LEU A 332 20.43 -14.03 60.47
CA LEU A 332 20.37 -15.43 60.08
C LEU A 332 21.77 -15.97 59.79
N PRO A 333 22.20 -17.05 60.46
CA PRO A 333 23.50 -17.66 60.19
C PRO A 333 23.54 -18.25 58.77
N PRO A 334 24.67 -18.16 58.06
CA PRO A 334 24.81 -18.77 56.74
C PRO A 334 24.65 -20.29 56.83
N VAL A 335 24.03 -20.89 55.80
CA VAL A 335 23.85 -22.35 55.73
C VAL A 335 25.05 -22.95 55.01
N LYS A 336 25.79 -23.78 55.72
CA LYS A 336 26.88 -24.59 55.16
C LYS A 336 26.29 -25.73 54.37
N ILE A 337 26.55 -25.77 53.06
CA ILE A 337 26.15 -26.91 52.23
C ILE A 337 27.42 -27.66 51.79
N PRO A 338 27.49 -28.98 52.01
CA PRO A 338 28.62 -29.76 51.52
C PRO A 338 28.73 -29.65 50.00
N LYS A 339 29.92 -29.30 49.50
CA LYS A 339 30.21 -29.25 48.06
C LYS A 339 30.36 -30.67 47.52
N GLY A 340 29.33 -31.19 46.85
CA GLY A 340 29.50 -32.45 46.12
C GLY A 340 30.26 -32.24 44.81
N ARG A 341 31.26 -33.09 44.55
CA ARG A 341 32.25 -32.96 43.46
C ARG A 341 31.66 -32.85 42.04
N ARG A 342 30.50 -33.44 41.77
CA ARG A 342 29.87 -33.47 40.43
C ARG A 342 28.78 -32.42 40.19
N TRP A 343 28.25 -31.82 41.25
CA TRP A 343 27.12 -30.89 41.15
C TRP A 343 27.37 -29.60 40.37
N PRO A 344 28.51 -28.89 40.54
CA PRO A 344 28.73 -27.65 39.79
C PRO A 344 28.80 -27.91 38.28
N LEU A 345 29.25 -29.10 37.86
CA LEU A 345 29.26 -29.48 36.45
C LEU A 345 27.83 -29.62 35.90
N VAL A 346 26.97 -30.37 36.60
CA VAL A 346 25.56 -30.56 36.19
C VAL A 346 24.81 -29.23 36.16
N GLU A 347 25.01 -28.38 37.16
CA GLU A 347 24.42 -27.04 37.23
C GLU A 347 24.85 -26.17 36.04
N ASN A 348 26.15 -26.10 35.76
CA ASN A 348 26.67 -25.35 34.62
C ASN A 348 26.16 -25.91 33.28
N CYS A 349 26.05 -27.24 33.14
CA CYS A 349 25.47 -27.86 31.94
C CYS A 349 23.99 -27.50 31.77
N ILE A 350 23.18 -27.54 32.84
CA ILE A 350 21.76 -27.16 32.77
C ILE A 350 21.62 -25.67 32.43
N LEU A 351 22.42 -24.80 33.04
CA LEU A 351 22.42 -23.37 32.74
C LEU A 351 22.84 -23.09 31.29
N PHE A 352 23.88 -23.77 30.80
CA PHE A 352 24.34 -23.63 29.42
C PHE A 352 23.29 -24.10 28.41
N LEU A 353 22.68 -25.27 28.64
CA LEU A 353 21.60 -25.79 27.79
C LEU A 353 20.36 -24.88 27.84
N GLY A 354 19.99 -24.40 29.03
CA GLY A 354 18.89 -23.47 29.23
C GLY A 354 19.12 -22.13 28.52
N LEU A 355 20.32 -21.57 28.63
CA LEU A 355 20.71 -20.34 27.93
C LEU A 355 20.70 -20.53 26.41
N THR A 356 21.23 -21.66 25.92
CA THR A 356 21.19 -22.00 24.49
C THR A 356 19.75 -22.10 23.99
N ALA A 357 18.88 -22.78 24.74
CA ALA A 357 17.46 -22.87 24.40
C ALA A 357 16.76 -21.51 24.42
N ALA A 358 17.07 -20.66 25.40
CA ALA A 358 16.53 -19.31 25.53
C ALA A 358 16.94 -18.38 24.39
N LEU A 359 18.02 -18.67 23.66
CA LEU A 359 18.42 -17.93 22.45
C LEU A 359 17.86 -18.55 21.17
N VAL A 360 18.00 -19.86 21.01
CA VAL A 360 17.62 -20.56 19.78
C VAL A 360 16.11 -20.56 19.58
N LEU A 361 15.31 -20.71 20.65
CA LEU A 361 13.86 -20.76 20.53
C LEU A 361 13.26 -19.41 20.08
N PRO A 362 13.52 -18.25 20.71
CA PRO A 362 13.03 -16.97 20.21
C PRO A 362 13.57 -16.64 18.82
N TYR A 363 14.82 -16.97 18.52
CA TYR A 363 15.38 -16.74 17.19
C TYR A 363 14.60 -17.51 16.10
N SER A 364 14.40 -18.83 16.30
CA SER A 364 13.75 -19.69 15.33
C SER A 364 12.24 -19.45 15.23
N LEU A 365 11.56 -19.20 16.35
CA LEU A 365 10.09 -19.06 16.40
C LEU A 365 9.60 -17.63 16.18
N LEU A 366 10.40 -16.62 16.48
CA LEU A 366 9.98 -15.21 16.43
C LEU A 366 10.79 -14.39 15.43
N HIS A 367 12.13 -14.37 15.54
CA HIS A 367 12.95 -13.51 14.66
C HIS A 367 12.95 -13.97 13.20
N ALA A 368 13.21 -15.25 12.94
CA ALA A 368 13.22 -15.77 11.58
C ALA A 368 11.91 -15.50 10.80
N PRO A 369 10.70 -15.77 11.36
CA PRO A 369 9.46 -15.40 10.69
C PRO A 369 9.22 -13.88 10.65
N LEU A 370 9.65 -13.11 11.66
CA LEU A 370 9.53 -11.65 11.66
C LEU A 370 10.33 -11.03 10.51
N SER A 371 11.61 -11.41 10.33
CA SER A 371 12.45 -10.91 9.23
C SER A 371 11.85 -11.25 7.86
N LYS A 372 11.34 -12.48 7.68
CA LYS A 372 10.64 -12.88 6.44
C LYS A 372 9.40 -12.02 6.20
N THR A 373 8.62 -11.74 7.25
CA THR A 373 7.41 -10.92 7.14
C THR A 373 7.75 -9.45 6.87
N MET A 374 8.80 -8.89 7.48
CA MET A 374 9.31 -7.55 7.18
C MET A 374 9.72 -7.39 5.72
N VAL A 375 10.46 -8.36 5.17
CA VAL A 375 10.79 -8.36 3.74
C VAL A 375 9.53 -8.48 2.90
N ALA A 376 8.57 -9.32 3.27
CA ALA A 376 7.30 -9.43 2.55
C ALA A 376 6.50 -8.12 2.56
N VAL A 377 6.48 -7.39 3.68
CA VAL A 377 5.86 -6.05 3.77
C VAL A 377 6.58 -5.07 2.85
N LYS A 378 7.92 -5.02 2.90
CA LYS A 378 8.70 -4.17 1.98
C LYS A 378 8.46 -4.55 0.52
N MET A 379 8.33 -5.84 0.20
CA MET A 379 8.02 -6.31 -1.15
C MET A 379 6.64 -5.84 -1.61
N GLU A 380 5.60 -5.93 -0.78
CA GLU A 380 4.27 -5.42 -1.14
C GLU A 380 4.27 -3.89 -1.29
N LEU A 381 5.09 -3.18 -0.51
CA LEU A 381 5.21 -1.72 -0.58
C LEU A 381 6.07 -1.24 -1.75
N CYS A 382 7.16 -1.94 -2.10
CA CYS A 382 8.24 -1.40 -2.92
C CYS A 382 8.73 -2.30 -4.06
N ALA A 383 8.27 -3.54 -4.17
CA ALA A 383 8.62 -4.36 -5.32
C ALA A 383 7.77 -4.00 -6.55
N GLY A 384 8.24 -4.45 -7.73
CA GLY A 384 7.52 -4.26 -8.98
C GLY A 384 7.72 -2.87 -9.58
N ASN A 385 6.82 -2.49 -10.49
CA ASN A 385 6.89 -1.17 -11.10
C ASN A 385 6.40 -0.11 -10.09
N LEU A 386 7.24 0.87 -9.79
CA LEU A 386 6.90 1.99 -8.91
C LEU A 386 6.47 3.22 -9.71
N GLU A 387 6.98 3.38 -10.92
CA GLU A 387 6.96 4.60 -11.72
C GLU A 387 5.72 4.68 -12.61
N PHE A 388 4.55 4.52 -12.00
CA PHE A 388 3.29 4.76 -12.69
C PHE A 388 2.23 5.33 -11.76
N VAL A 389 1.31 6.07 -12.34
CA VAL A 389 0.19 6.71 -11.68
C VAL A 389 -1.10 6.33 -12.42
N MET A 390 -2.16 6.11 -11.67
CA MET A 390 -3.49 5.72 -12.13
C MET A 390 -4.47 6.81 -11.72
N GLY A 391 -5.25 7.29 -12.67
CA GLY A 391 -6.36 8.20 -12.41
C GLY A 391 -7.62 7.65 -13.05
N VAL A 392 -8.74 7.73 -12.34
CA VAL A 392 -10.05 7.63 -13.00
C VAL A 392 -10.43 9.06 -13.36
N LYS A 393 -10.52 9.33 -14.66
CA LYS A 393 -11.15 10.56 -15.12
C LYS A 393 -12.65 10.36 -15.05
N ASP A 394 -13.32 11.07 -14.15
CA ASP A 394 -14.77 10.96 -13.88
C ASP A 394 -15.63 11.16 -15.15
N ASP A 395 -15.07 11.80 -16.17
CA ASP A 395 -15.68 12.04 -17.48
C ASP A 395 -15.57 10.87 -18.48
N LEU A 396 -14.74 9.88 -18.19
CA LEU A 396 -14.30 8.84 -19.12
C LEU A 396 -14.57 7.43 -18.58
N VAL A 397 -15.62 7.27 -17.75
CA VAL A 397 -15.99 5.97 -17.17
C VAL A 397 -16.41 5.00 -18.28
N ARG A 398 -15.44 4.35 -18.90
CA ARG A 398 -15.63 3.10 -19.62
C ARG A 398 -15.77 2.02 -18.56
N VAL A 399 -16.99 1.79 -18.09
CA VAL A 399 -17.32 0.53 -17.42
C VAL A 399 -17.19 -0.54 -18.48
N VAL A 400 -16.08 -1.29 -18.50
CA VAL A 400 -16.02 -2.55 -19.25
C VAL A 400 -16.55 -3.62 -18.30
N PRO A 401 -17.81 -4.06 -18.42
CA PRO A 401 -18.28 -5.21 -17.67
C PRO A 401 -17.53 -6.44 -18.19
N THR A 402 -16.43 -6.80 -17.54
CA THR A 402 -15.82 -8.11 -17.73
C THR A 402 -16.50 -9.06 -16.75
N ARG A 403 -17.16 -10.10 -17.28
CA ARG A 403 -17.59 -11.24 -16.48
C ARG A 403 -16.34 -12.01 -16.04
N THR A 404 -15.71 -11.60 -14.94
CA THR A 404 -14.88 -12.50 -14.16
C THR A 404 -15.80 -13.16 -13.14
N SER A 405 -16.29 -14.35 -13.52
CA SER A 405 -16.81 -15.33 -12.58
C SER A 405 -15.66 -15.76 -11.65
N VAL A 406 -15.32 -14.92 -10.67
CA VAL A 406 -14.44 -15.29 -9.55
C VAL A 406 -15.21 -14.96 -8.28
N SER A 407 -16.14 -15.85 -7.94
CA SER A 407 -17.12 -15.70 -6.86
C SER A 407 -16.55 -15.69 -5.44
N ASP A 408 -15.22 -15.60 -5.25
CA ASP A 408 -14.57 -15.70 -3.93
C ASP A 408 -13.50 -14.62 -3.66
N LEU A 409 -13.29 -13.65 -4.56
CA LEU A 409 -12.41 -12.51 -4.25
C LEU A 409 -13.26 -11.38 -3.67
N PRO A 410 -12.82 -10.73 -2.57
CA PRO A 410 -13.46 -9.50 -2.10
C PRO A 410 -13.56 -8.51 -3.28
N GLU A 411 -14.68 -7.80 -3.38
CA GLU A 411 -14.99 -6.86 -4.47
C GLU A 411 -13.86 -5.83 -4.63
N MET A 412 -12.84 -6.16 -5.43
CA MET A 412 -11.75 -5.24 -5.75
C MET A 412 -12.28 -4.21 -6.73
N THR A 413 -11.91 -2.95 -6.52
CA THR A 413 -12.26 -1.89 -7.45
C THR A 413 -11.48 -2.05 -8.77
N TYR A 414 -11.97 -1.40 -9.83
CA TYR A 414 -11.27 -1.38 -11.13
C TYR A 414 -9.85 -0.83 -11.01
N ILE A 415 -9.65 0.21 -10.18
CA ILE A 415 -8.33 0.81 -9.93
C ILE A 415 -7.41 -0.22 -9.28
N GLU A 416 -7.87 -0.90 -8.23
CA GLU A 416 -7.06 -1.89 -7.51
C GLU A 416 -6.63 -3.05 -8.43
N THR A 417 -7.53 -3.48 -9.33
CA THR A 417 -7.23 -4.51 -10.33
C THR A 417 -6.17 -4.03 -11.31
N ALA A 418 -6.30 -2.82 -11.84
CA ALA A 418 -5.34 -2.24 -12.77
C ALA A 418 -3.96 -2.00 -12.09
N VAL A 419 -3.94 -1.54 -10.83
CA VAL A 419 -2.70 -1.39 -10.06
C VAL A 419 -2.00 -2.73 -9.86
N LEU A 420 -2.73 -3.81 -9.57
CA LEU A 420 -2.14 -5.13 -9.43
C LEU A 420 -1.50 -5.63 -10.74
N GLU A 421 -2.11 -5.34 -11.88
CA GLU A 421 -1.59 -5.67 -13.21
C GLU A 421 -0.30 -4.91 -13.54
N TYR A 422 -0.28 -3.60 -13.31
CA TYR A 422 0.88 -2.77 -13.64
C TYR A 422 2.03 -2.89 -12.64
N ALA A 423 1.73 -2.97 -11.34
CA ALA A 423 2.76 -3.11 -10.32
C ALA A 423 3.45 -4.48 -10.40
N PHE A 424 2.70 -5.54 -10.72
CA PHE A 424 3.21 -6.92 -10.69
C PHE A 424 2.92 -7.68 -12.00
N PRO A 425 3.57 -7.30 -13.13
CA PRO A 425 3.23 -7.82 -14.46
C PRO A 425 3.40 -9.34 -14.60
N SER A 426 4.27 -9.97 -13.79
CA SER A 426 4.47 -11.42 -13.82
C SER A 426 3.29 -12.25 -13.30
N LYS A 427 2.31 -11.64 -12.63
CA LYS A 427 1.18 -12.35 -12.01
C LYS A 427 -0.07 -12.44 -12.91
N VAL A 428 -0.14 -11.71 -14.02
CA VAL A 428 -1.36 -11.62 -14.84
C VAL A 428 -1.07 -11.99 -16.29
N LYS A 429 -1.75 -13.03 -16.80
CA LYS A 429 -1.48 -13.62 -18.13
C LYS A 429 -2.03 -12.81 -19.31
N LYS A 430 -2.86 -11.78 -19.06
CA LYS A 430 -3.38 -10.86 -20.09
C LYS A 430 -3.62 -9.48 -19.46
N PRO A 431 -2.95 -8.41 -19.92
CA PRO A 431 -3.22 -7.06 -19.43
C PRO A 431 -4.64 -6.64 -19.81
N VAL A 432 -5.42 -6.17 -18.84
CA VAL A 432 -6.77 -5.61 -19.03
C VAL A 432 -6.68 -4.11 -19.29
N ALA A 433 -5.60 -3.46 -18.87
CA ALA A 433 -5.42 -2.03 -19.04
C ALA A 433 -4.63 -1.66 -20.31
N VAL A 434 -5.14 -0.65 -21.01
CA VAL A 434 -4.46 0.00 -22.14
C VAL A 434 -3.74 1.24 -21.59
N PRO A 435 -2.41 1.38 -21.79
CA PRO A 435 -1.69 2.58 -21.36
C PRO A 435 -2.30 3.81 -22.03
N ILE A 436 -2.66 4.80 -21.21
CA ILE A 436 -3.19 6.08 -21.64
C ILE A 436 -2.01 7.05 -21.74
N GLU A 437 -1.14 6.88 -22.73
CA GLU A 437 -0.14 7.91 -23.05
C GLU A 437 -0.85 9.05 -23.76
N GLU A 438 -0.88 10.24 -23.13
CA GLU A 438 -1.36 11.52 -23.69
C GLU A 438 -2.54 11.39 -24.66
N LEU A 439 -3.58 10.73 -24.18
CA LEU A 439 -4.85 10.71 -24.88
C LEU A 439 -5.50 12.07 -24.65
N ASP A 440 -5.25 13.01 -25.56
CA ASP A 440 -6.25 14.01 -25.91
C ASP A 440 -7.56 13.24 -26.05
N VAL A 441 -8.47 13.48 -25.12
CA VAL A 441 -9.76 12.79 -25.03
C VAL A 441 -10.46 12.86 -26.39
N THR A 442 -10.26 13.97 -27.10
CA THR A 442 -10.67 14.19 -28.48
C THR A 442 -10.07 13.17 -29.43
N ARG A 443 -8.73 13.04 -29.43
CA ARG A 443 -8.00 12.09 -30.27
C ARG A 443 -8.33 10.65 -29.91
N THR A 444 -8.69 10.36 -28.67
CA THR A 444 -9.15 9.03 -28.23
C THR A 444 -10.50 8.68 -28.83
N TYR A 445 -11.47 9.59 -28.74
CA TYR A 445 -12.80 9.37 -29.33
C TYR A 445 -12.74 9.41 -30.85
N GLU A 446 -11.85 10.22 -31.42
CA GLU A 446 -11.53 10.21 -32.83
C GLU A 446 -10.87 8.89 -33.24
N LEU A 447 -9.92 8.37 -32.47
CA LEU A 447 -9.31 7.04 -32.67
C LEU A 447 -10.26 5.88 -32.33
N LEU A 448 -11.27 6.06 -31.48
CA LEU A 448 -12.30 5.04 -31.27
C LEU A 448 -13.30 5.06 -32.42
N SER A 449 -13.69 6.23 -32.92
CA SER A 449 -14.56 6.37 -34.09
C SER A 449 -13.85 6.01 -35.41
N GLN A 450 -12.52 6.19 -35.49
CA GLN A 450 -11.67 5.80 -36.63
C GLN A 450 -11.08 4.39 -36.50
N GLY A 451 -10.73 3.95 -35.29
CA GLY A 451 -10.07 2.68 -34.97
C GLY A 451 -11.02 1.47 -34.86
N TYR A 452 -12.31 1.67 -35.12
CA TYR A 452 -13.24 0.58 -35.46
C TYR A 452 -12.84 -0.17 -36.75
N GLY A 453 -11.78 0.26 -37.46
CA GLY A 453 -11.18 -0.45 -38.60
C GLY A 453 -10.61 -1.85 -38.33
N VAL A 454 -10.56 -2.32 -37.07
CA VAL A 454 -10.22 -3.74 -36.78
C VAL A 454 -11.39 -4.69 -37.13
N TRP A 455 -12.63 -4.18 -37.23
CA TRP A 455 -13.76 -4.96 -37.72
C TRP A 455 -13.99 -4.69 -39.19
N LYS A 456 -13.53 -5.62 -40.03
CA LYS A 456 -13.67 -5.65 -41.50
C LYS A 456 -15.12 -5.73 -42.03
N ARG A 457 -16.12 -5.41 -41.20
CA ARG A 457 -17.55 -5.31 -41.53
C ARG A 457 -18.12 -3.96 -41.06
N GLU A 458 -17.51 -2.86 -41.52
CA GLU A 458 -17.94 -1.48 -41.26
C GLU A 458 -19.41 -1.19 -41.65
N ARG A 459 -19.99 -1.97 -42.58
CA ARG A 459 -21.37 -1.75 -43.06
C ARG A 459 -22.47 -2.12 -42.06
N ASP A 460 -22.18 -2.92 -41.04
CA ASP A 460 -23.21 -3.34 -40.07
C ASP A 460 -23.25 -2.46 -38.81
N ILE A 461 -22.31 -1.52 -38.63
CA ILE A 461 -22.17 -0.80 -37.35
C ILE A 461 -23.24 0.29 -37.17
N CYS A 462 -23.71 0.88 -38.28
CA CYS A 462 -24.82 1.82 -38.23
C CYS A 462 -26.17 1.13 -38.14
N ARG A 463 -26.27 -0.17 -38.42
CA ARG A 463 -27.46 -0.92 -38.07
C ARG A 463 -27.51 -1.00 -36.57
N GLN A 464 -28.59 -0.50 -35.97
CA GLN A 464 -28.95 -0.92 -34.61
C GLN A 464 -28.86 -2.44 -34.61
N HIS A 465 -27.89 -2.99 -33.89
CA HIS A 465 -27.79 -4.43 -33.78
C HIS A 465 -29.10 -4.89 -33.17
N ASN A 466 -29.88 -5.66 -33.95
CA ASN A 466 -30.99 -6.40 -33.37
C ASN A 466 -30.46 -7.12 -32.12
N GLU A 467 -31.24 -7.06 -31.04
CA GLU A 467 -30.91 -7.28 -29.62
C GLU A 467 -30.09 -8.54 -29.26
N ASN A 468 -29.76 -9.40 -30.22
CA ASN A 468 -29.09 -10.68 -30.03
C ASN A 468 -27.55 -10.66 -30.23
N GLY A 469 -26.92 -9.50 -30.45
CA GLY A 469 -25.46 -9.39 -30.58
C GLY A 469 -24.75 -9.20 -29.23
N THR A 470 -23.91 -10.14 -28.79
CA THR A 470 -23.24 -10.14 -27.47
C THR A 470 -22.34 -8.93 -27.18
N ASN A 471 -21.84 -8.25 -28.23
CA ASN A 471 -20.96 -7.09 -28.04
C ASN A 471 -21.76 -5.79 -27.89
N PHE A 472 -22.96 -5.72 -28.49
CA PHE A 472 -23.82 -4.54 -28.44
C PHE A 472 -24.33 -4.30 -27.01
N SER A 473 -24.64 -5.36 -26.26
CA SER A 473 -25.13 -5.26 -24.89
C SER A 473 -24.15 -4.57 -23.94
N ALA A 474 -22.84 -4.68 -24.18
CA ALA A 474 -21.84 -4.02 -23.33
C ALA A 474 -21.82 -2.50 -23.53
N TYR A 475 -21.82 -2.04 -24.79
CA TYR A 475 -21.85 -0.61 -25.11
C TYR A 475 -23.17 0.04 -24.70
N LEU A 476 -24.29 -0.66 -24.92
CA LEU A 476 -25.60 -0.20 -24.49
C LEU A 476 -25.67 -0.11 -22.96
N ALA A 477 -25.16 -1.12 -22.23
CA ALA A 477 -25.12 -1.07 -20.77
C ALA A 477 -24.24 0.08 -20.24
N SER A 478 -23.09 0.36 -20.85
CA SER A 478 -22.26 1.52 -20.49
C SER A 478 -22.98 2.84 -20.76
N ALA A 479 -23.65 2.98 -21.90
CA ALA A 479 -24.43 4.17 -22.24
C ALA A 479 -25.63 4.35 -21.28
N ALA A 480 -26.35 3.27 -21.02
CA ALA A 480 -27.47 3.20 -20.07
C ALA A 480 -27.05 3.61 -18.66
N PHE A 481 -25.91 3.10 -18.19
CA PHE A 481 -25.34 3.50 -16.90
C PHE A 481 -24.95 4.99 -16.88
N ALA A 482 -24.30 5.48 -17.94
CA ALA A 482 -23.84 6.86 -18.02
C ALA A 482 -24.99 7.88 -17.97
N VAL A 483 -26.16 7.54 -18.51
CA VAL A 483 -27.37 8.40 -18.43
C VAL A 483 -28.22 8.16 -17.18
N GLY A 484 -27.78 7.30 -16.26
CA GLY A 484 -28.51 7.01 -15.03
C GLY A 484 -29.70 6.04 -15.18
N MET A 485 -29.71 5.24 -16.25
CA MET A 485 -30.73 4.22 -16.52
C MET A 485 -30.12 2.83 -16.70
N PRO A 486 -29.47 2.23 -15.68
CA PRO A 486 -28.77 0.94 -15.82
C PRO A 486 -29.66 -0.24 -16.24
N GLY A 487 -30.98 -0.11 -16.11
CA GLY A 487 -31.96 -1.12 -16.54
C GLY A 487 -32.33 -1.05 -18.02
N ALA A 488 -31.83 -0.08 -18.78
CA ALA A 488 -32.22 0.08 -20.17
C ALA A 488 -31.67 -1.04 -21.05
N THR A 489 -32.57 -1.71 -21.77
CA THR A 489 -32.21 -2.87 -22.60
C THR A 489 -32.20 -2.58 -24.09
N SER A 490 -32.74 -1.43 -24.49
CA SER A 490 -32.83 -1.02 -25.88
C SER A 490 -32.43 0.45 -26.06
N CYS A 491 -31.99 0.81 -27.28
CA CYS A 491 -31.71 2.20 -27.61
C CYS A 491 -32.97 3.08 -27.58
N GLU A 492 -34.16 2.53 -27.84
CA GLU A 492 -35.40 3.32 -27.84
C GLU A 492 -35.75 3.83 -26.45
N GLU A 493 -35.49 3.05 -25.39
CA GLU A 493 -35.63 3.50 -23.99
C GLU A 493 -34.72 4.69 -23.66
N LEU A 494 -33.58 4.80 -24.34
CA LEU A 494 -32.60 5.85 -24.13
C LEU A 494 -32.76 7.05 -25.07
N LYS A 495 -33.70 7.00 -26.03
CA LYS A 495 -33.91 8.02 -27.07
C LYS A 495 -34.08 9.44 -26.52
N PHE A 496 -34.74 9.57 -25.38
CA PHE A 496 -34.93 10.86 -24.72
C PHE A 496 -33.60 11.59 -24.49
N TYR A 497 -32.56 10.87 -24.06
CA TYR A 497 -31.23 11.40 -23.77
C TYR A 497 -30.38 11.69 -25.02
N CYS A 498 -30.77 11.14 -26.18
CA CYS A 498 -30.18 11.51 -27.46
C CYS A 498 -30.80 12.79 -28.04
N SER A 499 -32.08 13.02 -27.74
CA SER A 499 -32.92 13.95 -28.50
C SER A 499 -32.60 15.41 -28.21
N ASP A 500 -32.91 16.27 -29.17
CA ASP A 500 -32.81 17.74 -29.05
C ASP A 500 -33.75 18.28 -27.94
N SER A 501 -34.69 17.45 -27.46
CA SER A 501 -35.56 17.77 -26.31
C SER A 501 -34.92 17.50 -24.94
N ALA A 502 -33.75 16.85 -24.89
CA ALA A 502 -33.01 16.66 -23.66
C ALA A 502 -32.50 18.01 -23.12
N PRO A 503 -32.45 18.21 -21.79
CA PRO A 503 -31.79 19.37 -21.21
C PRO A 503 -30.36 19.49 -21.76
N ALA A 504 -29.94 20.69 -22.14
CA ALA A 504 -28.67 20.91 -22.81
C ALA A 504 -27.46 20.35 -22.03
N LYS A 505 -27.56 20.30 -20.69
CA LYS A 505 -26.61 19.62 -19.79
C LYS A 505 -26.30 18.18 -20.22
N TRP A 506 -27.28 17.43 -20.71
CA TRP A 506 -27.11 16.04 -21.15
C TRP A 506 -26.53 15.96 -22.56
N ILE A 507 -26.96 16.83 -23.47
CA ILE A 507 -26.54 16.81 -24.88
C ILE A 507 -25.03 16.88 -25.04
N PHE A 508 -24.38 17.70 -24.19
CA PHE A 508 -22.93 17.90 -24.14
C PHE A 508 -22.21 17.04 -23.08
N SER A 509 -22.94 16.17 -22.38
CA SER A 509 -22.32 15.26 -21.41
C SER A 509 -21.62 14.09 -22.11
N ASN A 510 -20.61 13.53 -21.45
CA ASN A 510 -19.97 12.29 -21.91
C ASN A 510 -20.95 11.11 -21.99
N ALA A 511 -22.06 11.15 -21.26
CA ALA A 511 -23.09 10.14 -21.34
C ALA A 511 -23.79 10.13 -22.72
N ALA A 512 -24.09 11.30 -23.27
CA ALA A 512 -24.69 11.41 -24.60
C ALA A 512 -23.71 10.99 -25.71
N LEU A 513 -22.40 11.18 -25.50
CA LEU A 513 -21.35 10.67 -26.37
C LEU A 513 -21.37 9.13 -26.47
N TRP A 514 -21.38 8.43 -25.33
CA TRP A 514 -21.50 6.97 -25.29
C TRP A 514 -22.80 6.49 -25.91
N LEU A 515 -23.89 7.23 -25.67
CA LEU A 515 -25.18 6.91 -26.22
C LEU A 515 -25.21 7.06 -27.75
N ARG A 516 -24.60 8.09 -28.33
CA ARG A 516 -24.47 8.24 -29.80
C ARG A 516 -23.59 7.15 -30.42
N LEU A 517 -22.56 6.71 -29.68
CA LEU A 517 -21.70 5.61 -30.11
C LEU A 517 -22.44 4.27 -30.10
N ALA A 518 -23.26 4.00 -29.08
CA ALA A 518 -24.04 2.78 -28.95
C ALA A 518 -25.31 2.78 -29.80
N CYS A 519 -25.97 3.93 -29.94
CA CYS A 519 -27.30 4.10 -30.53
C CYS A 519 -27.32 5.17 -31.64
N PRO A 520 -26.45 5.09 -32.67
CA PRO A 520 -26.27 6.18 -33.63
C PRO A 520 -27.55 6.55 -34.39
N ARG A 521 -28.39 5.57 -34.78
CA ARG A 521 -29.66 5.84 -35.47
C ARG A 521 -30.69 6.51 -34.57
N THR A 522 -30.87 5.98 -33.36
CA THR A 522 -31.80 6.54 -32.37
C THR A 522 -31.42 7.98 -32.05
N CYS A 523 -30.13 8.27 -31.98
CA CYS A 523 -29.63 9.62 -31.75
C CYS A 523 -29.51 10.49 -33.01
N GLY A 524 -29.98 10.03 -34.17
CA GLY A 524 -30.03 10.83 -35.40
C GLY A 524 -28.69 11.01 -36.13
N CYS A 525 -27.64 10.24 -35.80
CA CYS A 525 -26.37 10.26 -36.54
C CYS A 525 -26.54 9.85 -38.02
N THR A 526 -27.60 9.09 -38.34
CA THR A 526 -27.94 8.67 -39.71
C THR A 526 -29.04 9.54 -40.35
N THR A 527 -29.51 10.59 -39.68
CA THR A 527 -30.63 11.43 -40.15
C THR A 527 -30.08 12.73 -40.74
N PRO A 528 -30.15 12.95 -42.07
CA PRO A 528 -29.48 14.07 -42.73
C PRO A 528 -29.96 15.45 -42.27
N LEU A 529 -31.22 15.56 -41.86
CA LEU A 529 -31.88 16.85 -41.58
C LEU A 529 -32.17 17.12 -40.12
N ALA A 530 -31.74 16.26 -39.20
CA ALA A 530 -31.89 16.57 -37.79
C ALA A 530 -30.66 17.38 -37.32
N SER A 531 -30.70 18.02 -36.14
CA SER A 531 -29.69 19.00 -35.70
C SER A 531 -28.23 18.58 -35.95
N PRO A 532 -27.41 19.42 -36.61
CA PRO A 532 -26.00 19.14 -36.87
C PRO A 532 -25.11 19.27 -35.62
N VAL A 533 -25.63 19.83 -34.52
CA VAL A 533 -24.91 19.93 -33.24
C VAL A 533 -24.59 18.54 -32.70
N VAL A 534 -23.37 18.34 -32.20
CA VAL A 534 -22.89 17.09 -31.57
C VAL A 534 -23.05 15.81 -32.42
N ARG A 535 -23.17 15.96 -33.74
CA ARG A 535 -23.21 14.84 -34.69
C ARG A 535 -21.92 14.63 -35.45
N THR A 536 -20.80 14.93 -34.81
CA THR A 536 -19.48 14.70 -35.39
C THR A 536 -18.88 13.41 -34.83
N PRO A 537 -17.82 12.86 -35.45
CA PRO A 537 -17.05 11.74 -34.87
C PRO A 537 -16.57 12.02 -33.45
N ARG A 538 -16.20 13.27 -33.15
CA ARG A 538 -15.80 13.72 -31.81
C ARG A 538 -16.89 13.59 -30.75
N TRP A 539 -18.16 13.62 -31.17
CA TRP A 539 -19.32 13.52 -30.29
C TRP A 539 -20.05 12.17 -30.38
N GLY A 540 -19.39 11.14 -30.94
CA GLY A 540 -19.81 9.74 -30.84
C GLY A 540 -20.57 9.22 -32.05
N CYS A 541 -20.90 10.09 -33.01
CA CYS A 541 -21.46 9.66 -34.28
C CYS A 541 -20.35 9.11 -35.16
N GLN A 542 -20.36 7.80 -35.42
CA GLN A 542 -19.34 7.18 -36.27
C GLN A 542 -19.37 7.74 -37.70
N SER A 543 -18.20 7.88 -38.32
CA SER A 543 -18.05 8.41 -39.68
C SER A 543 -18.89 7.63 -40.71
N ALA A 544 -19.01 6.31 -40.55
CA ALA A 544 -19.86 5.49 -41.42
C ALA A 544 -21.35 5.86 -41.35
N CYS A 545 -21.84 6.26 -40.16
CA CYS A 545 -23.26 6.58 -39.95
C CYS A 545 -23.58 7.98 -40.45
N ILE A 546 -22.63 8.88 -40.26
CA ILE A 546 -22.62 10.20 -40.85
C ILE A 546 -22.64 10.06 -42.39
N GLN A 547 -21.78 9.23 -42.99
CA GLN A 547 -21.80 8.95 -44.44
C GLN A 547 -23.12 8.32 -44.91
N GLU A 548 -23.68 7.37 -44.15
CA GLU A 548 -25.00 6.78 -44.44
C GLU A 548 -26.09 7.85 -44.50
N SER A 549 -26.04 8.86 -43.62
CA SER A 549 -27.01 9.96 -43.61
C SER A 549 -27.01 10.76 -44.92
N PHE A 550 -25.86 10.85 -45.61
CA PHE A 550 -25.74 11.56 -46.90
C PHE A 550 -25.99 10.67 -48.11
N GLY A 551 -26.36 9.40 -47.92
CA GLY A 551 -26.46 8.46 -49.03
C GLY A 551 -25.10 8.12 -49.69
N PHE A 552 -23.98 8.52 -49.07
CA PHE A 552 -22.64 8.17 -49.53
C PHE A 552 -22.39 6.68 -49.24
N GLY A 553 -22.40 5.85 -50.29
CA GLY A 553 -22.10 4.42 -50.19
C GLY A 553 -23.25 3.47 -50.53
N LEU A 554 -24.43 3.99 -50.86
CA LEU A 554 -25.42 3.17 -51.57
C LEU A 554 -24.99 3.12 -53.03
N SER A 555 -24.23 2.08 -53.39
CA SER A 555 -24.15 1.62 -54.79
C SER A 555 -25.57 1.64 -55.37
N ARG A 556 -25.70 2.05 -56.63
CA ARG A 556 -26.98 2.08 -57.38
C ARG A 556 -27.73 0.74 -57.32
N ASP A 557 -27.02 -0.35 -56.97
CA ASP A 557 -27.53 -1.71 -56.80
C ASP A 557 -27.96 -2.07 -55.37
N SER A 558 -27.90 -1.14 -54.40
CA SER A 558 -28.37 -1.43 -53.04
C SER A 558 -29.90 -1.56 -53.04
N PRO A 559 -30.47 -2.68 -52.56
CA PRO A 559 -31.91 -2.96 -52.62
C PRO A 559 -32.79 -2.01 -51.80
N PHE A 560 -32.18 -1.04 -51.09
CA PHE A 560 -32.87 -0.04 -50.26
C PHE A 560 -32.87 1.38 -50.83
N VAL A 561 -32.28 1.62 -52.02
CA VAL A 561 -32.33 2.94 -52.70
C VAL A 561 -33.76 3.36 -53.03
N GLY A 562 -34.73 2.43 -53.08
CA GLY A 562 -36.14 2.73 -53.30
C GLY A 562 -36.96 3.13 -52.06
N GLN A 563 -36.39 3.11 -50.85
CA GLN A 563 -37.12 3.37 -49.60
C GLN A 563 -36.59 4.55 -48.78
N VAL A 564 -35.41 5.08 -49.08
CA VAL A 564 -35.09 6.43 -48.60
C VAL A 564 -35.95 7.35 -49.46
N PRO A 565 -36.99 8.03 -48.93
CA PRO A 565 -37.74 9.00 -49.72
C PRO A 565 -36.72 9.89 -50.41
N ASN A 566 -36.85 10.10 -51.72
CA ASN A 566 -36.01 10.97 -52.54
C ASN A 566 -35.89 12.34 -51.87
N PHE A 567 -35.01 12.45 -50.88
CA PHE A 567 -34.64 13.66 -50.20
C PHE A 567 -33.56 14.30 -51.05
N THR A 568 -33.86 14.44 -52.35
CA THR A 568 -33.31 15.51 -53.14
C THR A 568 -33.95 16.78 -52.59
N LEU A 569 -33.44 17.27 -51.46
CA LEU A 569 -33.34 18.72 -51.30
C LEU A 569 -32.47 19.16 -52.48
N GLY A 570 -33.11 19.37 -53.64
CA GLY A 570 -32.43 19.95 -54.78
C GLY A 570 -31.77 21.22 -54.28
N CYS A 571 -30.52 21.47 -54.68
CA CYS A 571 -29.61 22.42 -54.05
C CYS A 571 -30.19 23.82 -53.84
N LYS A 572 -30.97 23.92 -52.78
CA LYS A 572 -31.79 25.04 -52.35
C LYS A 572 -31.68 25.04 -50.85
N ASP A 573 -31.48 26.23 -50.34
CA ASP A 573 -31.43 26.47 -48.91
C ASP A 573 -32.76 26.08 -48.27
N VAL A 574 -32.70 25.48 -47.07
CA VAL A 574 -33.90 25.31 -46.26
C VAL A 574 -34.46 26.68 -45.89
N SER A 575 -35.75 26.87 -46.15
CA SER A 575 -36.49 28.07 -45.77
C SER A 575 -37.61 27.73 -44.78
N PRO A 576 -38.16 28.71 -44.04
CA PRO A 576 -39.31 28.48 -43.17
C PRO A 576 -40.42 27.70 -43.88
N GLY A 577 -40.89 26.62 -43.25
CA GLY A 577 -41.91 25.73 -43.80
C GLY A 577 -41.42 24.63 -44.75
N THR A 578 -40.12 24.55 -45.05
CA THR A 578 -39.53 23.44 -45.82
C THR A 578 -39.04 22.31 -44.92
N PRO A 579 -39.05 21.05 -45.40
CA PRO A 579 -38.48 19.94 -44.65
C PRO A 579 -36.99 20.18 -44.32
N GLY A 580 -36.62 20.00 -43.06
CA GLY A 580 -35.26 20.22 -42.56
C GLY A 580 -35.00 21.61 -41.98
N PHE A 581 -35.91 22.57 -42.17
CA PHE A 581 -35.82 23.87 -41.50
C PHE A 581 -35.84 23.71 -39.97
N GLU A 582 -36.64 22.78 -39.44
CA GLU A 582 -36.66 22.46 -38.00
C GLU A 582 -35.29 22.01 -37.47
N GLY A 583 -34.53 21.22 -38.25
CA GLY A 583 -33.18 20.83 -37.88
C GLY A 583 -32.20 21.99 -37.82
N LEU A 584 -32.36 22.97 -38.72
CA LEU A 584 -31.61 24.23 -38.67
C LEU A 584 -32.04 25.10 -37.49
N GLN A 585 -33.32 25.14 -37.14
CA GLN A 585 -33.78 25.85 -35.94
C GLN A 585 -33.20 25.22 -34.67
N HIS A 586 -33.21 23.89 -34.58
CA HIS A 586 -32.58 23.15 -33.48
C HIS A 586 -31.07 23.39 -33.41
N PHE A 587 -30.38 23.56 -34.54
CA PHE A 587 -28.98 23.98 -34.53
C PHE A 587 -28.79 25.27 -33.74
N TRP A 588 -29.57 26.30 -34.08
CA TRP A 588 -29.46 27.62 -33.45
C TRP A 588 -29.89 27.60 -31.98
N ASP A 589 -30.90 26.81 -31.62
CA ASP A 589 -31.30 26.61 -30.22
C ASP A 589 -30.13 26.04 -29.37
N HIS A 590 -29.34 25.14 -29.93
CA HIS A 590 -28.19 24.55 -29.24
C HIS A 590 -26.87 25.33 -29.42
N PHE A 591 -26.77 26.17 -30.45
CA PHE A 591 -25.58 26.97 -30.75
C PHE A 591 -25.21 27.90 -29.59
N VAL A 592 -26.20 28.47 -28.92
CA VAL A 592 -26.01 29.33 -27.73
C VAL A 592 -25.34 28.53 -26.60
N THR A 593 -25.80 27.31 -26.32
CA THR A 593 -25.22 26.47 -25.26
C THR A 593 -23.82 25.97 -25.64
N LEU A 594 -23.63 25.56 -26.90
CA LEU A 594 -22.31 25.18 -27.44
C LEU A 594 -21.27 26.29 -27.24
N SER A 595 -21.70 27.53 -27.46
CA SER A 595 -20.85 28.71 -27.33
C SER A 595 -20.50 28.99 -25.86
N SER A 596 -21.47 28.86 -24.94
CA SER A 596 -21.25 29.08 -23.51
C SER A 596 -20.37 28.04 -22.83
N ILE A 597 -20.39 26.78 -23.30
CA ILE A 597 -19.58 25.69 -22.69
C ILE A 597 -18.10 25.85 -23.02
N HIS A 598 -17.78 26.37 -24.21
CA HIS A 598 -16.42 26.32 -24.72
C HIS A 598 -15.65 27.62 -24.60
N ASN A 599 -16.34 28.73 -24.57
CA ASN A 599 -15.70 30.01 -24.40
C ASN A 599 -16.16 30.56 -23.06
N ALA A 600 -15.22 30.70 -22.12
CA ALA A 600 -15.39 31.49 -20.92
C ALA A 600 -15.43 32.99 -21.31
N TYR A 601 -16.36 33.35 -22.18
CA TYR A 601 -16.51 34.73 -22.64
C TYR A 601 -17.05 35.60 -21.52
N ASP A 602 -16.72 36.88 -21.64
CA ASP A 602 -17.36 37.94 -20.90
C ASP A 602 -18.87 37.97 -21.21
N TYR A 603 -19.69 38.27 -20.21
CA TYR A 603 -21.16 38.28 -20.28
C TYR A 603 -21.69 39.13 -21.45
N SER A 604 -20.93 40.15 -21.84
CA SER A 604 -21.24 41.06 -22.95
C SER A 604 -21.35 40.35 -24.31
N GLN A 605 -20.49 39.37 -24.59
CA GLN A 605 -20.53 38.62 -25.86
C GLN A 605 -21.62 37.55 -25.84
N GLN A 606 -22.03 37.04 -24.69
CA GLN A 606 -23.07 36.03 -24.62
C GLN A 606 -24.43 36.56 -25.11
N GLN A 607 -24.73 37.83 -24.83
CA GLN A 607 -25.98 38.47 -25.26
C GLN A 607 -26.07 38.60 -26.79
N SER A 608 -24.98 39.02 -27.45
CA SER A 608 -24.96 39.14 -28.91
C SER A 608 -25.11 37.78 -29.61
N VAL A 609 -24.57 36.71 -29.01
CA VAL A 609 -24.74 35.33 -29.49
C VAL A 609 -26.19 34.87 -29.40
N VAL A 610 -26.87 35.20 -28.30
CA VAL A 610 -28.29 34.86 -28.10
C VAL A 610 -29.16 35.61 -29.12
N GLU A 611 -28.91 36.91 -29.30
CA GLU A 611 -29.64 37.74 -30.27
C GLU A 611 -29.42 37.27 -31.71
N PHE A 612 -28.17 36.97 -32.08
CA PHE A 612 -27.84 36.42 -33.39
C PHE A 612 -28.50 35.05 -33.61
N ALA A 613 -28.44 34.14 -32.64
CA ALA A 613 -29.04 32.82 -32.77
C ALA A 613 -30.58 32.90 -32.88
N ALA A 614 -31.22 33.80 -32.13
CA ALA A 614 -32.66 34.04 -32.22
C ALA A 614 -33.05 34.57 -33.61
N TRP A 615 -32.30 35.53 -34.14
CA TRP A 615 -32.50 36.03 -35.50
C TRP A 615 -32.26 34.94 -36.56
N ALA A 616 -31.17 34.19 -36.44
CA ALA A 616 -30.81 33.11 -37.37
C ALA A 616 -31.83 31.97 -37.39
N ARG A 617 -32.45 31.68 -36.24
CA ARG A 617 -33.56 30.74 -36.12
C ARG A 617 -34.82 31.19 -36.88
N GLU A 618 -35.07 32.49 -36.99
CA GLU A 618 -36.21 33.04 -37.73
C GLU A 618 -35.94 33.08 -39.24
N VAL A 619 -34.75 33.56 -39.65
CA VAL A 619 -34.45 33.79 -41.07
C VAL A 619 -33.87 32.57 -41.79
N GLY A 620 -33.20 31.65 -41.08
CA GLY A 620 -32.57 30.47 -41.66
C GLY A 620 -31.22 30.73 -42.32
N CYS A 621 -31.02 30.15 -43.50
CA CYS A 621 -29.76 30.21 -44.25
C CYS A 621 -29.19 31.62 -44.51
N PRO A 622 -30.01 32.67 -44.78
CA PRO A 622 -29.50 34.04 -44.92
C PRO A 622 -28.66 34.54 -43.74
N ALA A 623 -28.87 34.01 -42.53
CA ALA A 623 -28.04 34.38 -41.38
C ALA A 623 -26.58 33.95 -41.51
N ILE A 624 -26.33 32.83 -42.19
CA ILE A 624 -24.99 32.31 -42.44
C ILE A 624 -24.24 33.21 -43.42
N ALA A 625 -24.93 33.83 -44.39
CA ALA A 625 -24.33 34.78 -45.31
C ALA A 625 -23.87 36.07 -44.59
N TYR A 626 -24.64 36.50 -43.58
CA TYR A 626 -24.33 37.70 -42.79
C TYR A 626 -23.12 37.49 -41.88
N GLN A 627 -22.99 36.32 -41.27
CA GLN A 627 -21.86 35.96 -40.43
C GLN A 627 -21.28 34.60 -40.85
N PRO A 628 -20.36 34.56 -41.84
CA PRO A 628 -19.86 33.32 -42.43
C PRO A 628 -18.92 32.55 -41.52
N VAL A 629 -18.40 33.21 -40.48
CA VAL A 629 -17.49 32.64 -39.49
C VAL A 629 -18.25 32.47 -38.17
N ASP A 630 -18.26 31.26 -37.63
CA ASP A 630 -18.78 30.99 -36.30
C ASP A 630 -17.96 31.72 -35.23
N LEU A 631 -18.48 31.72 -34.00
CA LEU A 631 -17.83 32.41 -32.87
C LEU A 631 -16.46 31.84 -32.51
N MET A 632 -16.06 30.71 -33.11
CA MET A 632 -14.79 30.05 -32.89
C MET A 632 -13.82 30.24 -34.07
N GLY A 633 -14.13 31.13 -35.02
CA GLY A 633 -13.28 31.41 -36.17
C GLY A 633 -13.41 30.40 -37.31
N ASN A 634 -14.33 29.42 -37.25
CA ASN A 634 -14.53 28.44 -38.31
C ASN A 634 -15.61 28.91 -39.29
N LEU A 635 -15.44 28.61 -40.58
CA LEU A 635 -16.49 28.85 -41.56
C LEU A 635 -17.72 28.00 -41.22
N ALA A 636 -18.86 28.63 -40.89
CA ALA A 636 -20.08 27.95 -40.48
C ALA A 636 -20.55 26.93 -41.54
N CYS A 637 -20.36 27.28 -42.81
CA CYS A 637 -20.59 26.41 -43.96
C CYS A 637 -19.74 25.13 -43.97
N ARG A 638 -18.50 25.18 -43.47
CA ARG A 638 -17.59 24.04 -43.38
C ARG A 638 -17.86 23.16 -42.16
N GLY A 639 -18.56 23.69 -41.16
CA GLY A 639 -18.72 23.02 -39.89
C GLY A 639 -17.44 23.05 -39.04
N SER A 640 -17.45 22.31 -37.95
CA SER A 640 -16.31 22.20 -37.05
C SER A 640 -16.22 20.78 -36.45
N SER A 641 -15.28 20.56 -35.55
CA SER A 641 -15.28 19.32 -34.75
C SER A 641 -16.52 19.19 -33.84
N LYS A 642 -17.34 20.23 -33.69
CA LYS A 642 -18.48 20.30 -32.76
C LYS A 642 -19.84 20.16 -33.42
N TYR A 643 -19.94 20.53 -34.70
CA TYR A 643 -21.17 20.41 -35.47
C TYR A 643 -20.85 20.14 -36.93
N LEU A 644 -21.78 19.46 -37.59
CA LEU A 644 -21.65 19.13 -39.01
C LEU A 644 -21.77 20.37 -39.92
N PRO A 645 -21.21 20.35 -41.13
CA PRO A 645 -21.27 21.48 -42.07
C PRO A 645 -22.68 22.03 -42.29
N LEU A 646 -22.90 23.33 -42.07
CA LEU A 646 -24.20 23.95 -42.34
C LEU A 646 -24.50 24.09 -43.83
N ALA A 647 -23.50 23.87 -44.70
CA ALA A 647 -23.70 23.75 -46.14
C ALA A 647 -24.72 22.67 -46.52
N TRP A 648 -25.07 21.75 -45.61
CA TRP A 648 -26.11 20.76 -45.86
C TRP A 648 -27.54 21.26 -45.68
N PHE A 649 -27.71 22.29 -44.85
CA PHE A 649 -28.98 23.00 -44.75
C PHE A 649 -29.02 24.13 -45.78
N CYS A 650 -27.87 24.72 -46.06
CA CYS A 650 -27.73 25.97 -46.79
C CYS A 650 -26.75 25.89 -47.97
N PRO A 651 -26.93 24.96 -48.92
CA PRO A 651 -25.98 24.74 -50.01
C PRO A 651 -25.84 25.95 -50.95
N GLN A 652 -26.88 26.77 -51.15
CA GLN A 652 -26.80 27.96 -51.99
C GLN A 652 -26.07 29.09 -51.26
N THR A 653 -26.46 29.39 -50.03
CA THR A 653 -25.77 30.39 -49.20
C THR A 653 -24.29 30.05 -49.03
N CYS A 654 -23.97 28.76 -48.89
CA CYS A 654 -22.59 28.30 -48.76
C CYS A 654 -21.84 28.13 -50.09
N GLY A 655 -22.44 28.50 -51.24
CA GLY A 655 -21.77 28.49 -52.54
C GLY A 655 -21.61 27.11 -53.20
N CYS A 656 -22.23 26.06 -52.67
CA CYS A 656 -22.16 24.71 -53.25
C CYS A 656 -22.86 24.61 -54.62
N ALA A 657 -23.75 25.55 -54.96
CA ALA A 657 -24.45 25.57 -56.25
C ALA A 657 -23.61 26.13 -57.42
N THR A 658 -22.57 26.93 -57.15
CA THR A 658 -21.80 27.66 -58.17
C THR A 658 -20.35 27.19 -58.30
N SER A 659 -19.84 26.38 -57.36
CA SER A 659 -18.46 25.89 -57.38
C SER A 659 -18.25 24.86 -58.50
N ARG A 660 -17.69 25.31 -59.63
CA ARG A 660 -17.17 24.42 -60.70
C ARG A 660 -15.75 23.91 -60.43
N ASN A 661 -15.10 24.36 -59.36
CA ASN A 661 -13.72 24.01 -59.10
C ASN A 661 -13.62 22.61 -58.48
N THR A 662 -13.07 21.69 -59.26
CA THR A 662 -12.76 20.29 -58.91
C THR A 662 -11.69 20.14 -57.80
N GLU A 663 -11.22 21.24 -57.20
CA GLU A 663 -10.29 21.19 -56.07
C GLU A 663 -10.93 21.71 -54.77
N ARG A 664 -11.38 20.73 -53.96
CA ARG A 664 -11.20 20.66 -52.49
C ARG A 664 -12.13 21.40 -51.52
N ASP A 665 -13.37 21.70 -51.87
CA ASP A 665 -14.37 22.00 -50.83
C ASP A 665 -15.08 20.71 -50.37
N TYR A 666 -14.39 19.93 -49.54
CA TYR A 666 -14.86 18.66 -48.96
C TYR A 666 -16.24 18.73 -48.27
N PHE A 667 -16.72 19.93 -47.93
CA PHE A 667 -18.01 20.14 -47.27
C PHE A 667 -19.19 20.26 -48.24
N CYS A 668 -18.96 20.55 -49.53
CA CYS A 668 -20.00 20.55 -50.58
C CYS A 668 -20.16 19.20 -51.30
N PHE A 669 -19.32 18.19 -50.99
CA PHE A 669 -19.30 16.87 -51.63
C PHE A 669 -20.62 16.09 -51.54
N ALA A 670 -21.51 16.40 -50.59
CA ALA A 670 -22.85 15.81 -50.52
C ALA A 670 -23.74 16.13 -51.74
N TYR A 671 -23.35 17.11 -52.57
CA TYR A 671 -24.18 17.72 -53.60
C TYR A 671 -23.62 17.62 -55.02
N ASP A 672 -22.88 16.55 -55.35
CA ASP A 672 -22.42 16.25 -56.73
C ASP A 672 -23.57 16.19 -57.77
N TYR A 673 -24.83 16.28 -57.34
CA TYR A 673 -26.04 16.27 -58.15
C TYR A 673 -26.86 17.57 -58.09
N CYS A 674 -26.26 18.74 -57.85
CA CYS A 674 -26.95 20.00 -58.17
C CYS A 674 -27.06 20.14 -59.70
N PRO A 675 -28.26 20.04 -60.32
CA PRO A 675 -28.38 20.40 -61.73
C PRO A 675 -28.08 21.89 -61.85
N MET A 676 -27.05 22.25 -62.62
CA MET A 676 -26.76 23.65 -62.94
C MET A 676 -27.99 24.24 -63.64
N HIS A 677 -28.74 25.09 -62.95
CA HIS A 677 -29.55 26.07 -63.64
C HIS A 677 -28.59 27.10 -64.22
N VAL A 678 -28.49 27.11 -65.55
CA VAL A 678 -27.89 28.20 -66.31
C VAL A 678 -28.68 29.47 -65.95
N LEU A 679 -28.11 30.30 -65.08
CA LEU A 679 -28.64 31.65 -64.86
C LEU A 679 -28.41 32.44 -66.17
N PRO A 680 -29.41 33.17 -66.68
CA PRO A 680 -29.19 34.10 -67.78
C PRO A 680 -28.20 35.19 -67.33
N ASP A 681 -27.30 35.57 -68.23
CA ASP A 681 -26.29 36.60 -68.01
C ASP A 681 -26.93 37.94 -67.58
N GLU A 682 -26.95 38.24 -66.28
CA GLU A 682 -27.14 39.60 -65.75
C GLU A 682 -26.03 39.93 -64.74
N GLU A 683 -25.48 41.14 -64.89
CA GLU A 683 -24.25 41.66 -64.26
C GLU A 683 -24.27 41.73 -62.72
N PRO A 684 -23.11 41.57 -62.05
CA PRO A 684 -23.03 41.56 -60.59
C PRO A 684 -22.87 42.98 -60.00
N ALA A 685 -23.97 43.63 -59.61
CA ALA A 685 -23.93 44.91 -58.88
C ALA A 685 -23.87 44.77 -57.34
N ALA A 686 -23.86 43.56 -56.77
CA ALA A 686 -24.07 43.37 -55.32
C ALA A 686 -22.78 43.22 -54.48
N TRP A 687 -21.59 43.09 -55.07
CA TRP A 687 -20.35 42.83 -54.31
C TRP A 687 -19.57 44.08 -53.86
N GLN A 688 -20.03 45.30 -54.19
CA GLN A 688 -19.32 46.53 -53.81
C GLN A 688 -19.72 47.15 -52.45
N LEU A 689 -20.73 46.62 -51.75
CA LEU A 689 -21.19 47.24 -50.50
C LEU A 689 -20.57 46.69 -49.21
N ILE A 690 -20.03 45.46 -49.22
CA ILE A 690 -19.52 44.80 -47.99
C ILE A 690 -18.04 45.14 -47.73
N LEU A 691 -17.24 45.39 -48.77
CA LEU A 691 -15.82 45.74 -48.62
C LEU A 691 -15.56 47.20 -48.23
N LYS A 692 -16.59 48.06 -48.21
CA LYS A 692 -16.43 49.50 -47.96
C LYS A 692 -16.69 49.94 -46.52
N HIS A 693 -17.23 49.07 -45.67
CA HIS A 693 -17.57 49.44 -44.28
C HIS A 693 -16.48 49.03 -43.27
N ASP A 694 -15.72 47.96 -43.50
CA ASP A 694 -14.73 47.47 -42.53
C ASP A 694 -13.34 48.10 -42.65
N LEU A 695 -13.00 48.73 -43.79
CA LEU A 695 -11.67 49.31 -43.99
C LEU A 695 -11.51 50.74 -43.46
N LEU A 696 -12.58 51.37 -42.96
CA LEU A 696 -12.60 52.76 -42.51
C LEU A 696 -12.64 52.95 -40.98
N GLU A 697 -13.00 51.92 -40.20
CA GLU A 697 -12.96 52.02 -38.72
C GLU A 697 -11.62 51.61 -38.11
N THR A 698 -10.77 50.86 -38.82
CA THR A 698 -9.45 50.44 -38.28
C THR A 698 -8.33 51.47 -38.46
N LEU A 699 -8.58 52.59 -39.16
CA LEU A 699 -7.55 53.60 -39.48
C LEU A 699 -7.68 54.93 -38.72
N MET A 700 -8.57 55.05 -37.73
CA MET A 700 -8.80 56.31 -37.00
C MET A 700 -8.93 56.18 -35.48
N ASN A 701 -8.04 55.44 -34.82
CA ASN A 701 -7.85 55.56 -33.37
C ASN A 701 -6.39 55.89 -33.02
N PRO A 702 -6.04 57.14 -32.67
CA PRO A 702 -4.68 57.55 -32.33
C PRO A 702 -4.23 57.20 -30.89
N ASP A 703 -5.09 56.61 -30.04
CA ASP A 703 -4.80 56.48 -28.60
C ASP A 703 -4.23 55.10 -28.14
N LEU A 704 -3.77 54.25 -29.06
CA LEU A 704 -3.24 52.91 -28.71
C LEU A 704 -1.73 52.71 -28.91
N LEU A 705 -0.95 53.78 -29.08
CA LEU A 705 0.52 53.74 -29.12
C LEU A 705 1.15 54.36 -27.86
N SER A 706 0.86 53.80 -26.68
CA SER A 706 1.75 53.92 -25.53
C SER A 706 1.54 52.74 -24.58
N TYR A 707 2.33 51.68 -24.73
CA TYR A 707 2.93 50.87 -23.65
C TYR A 707 3.54 49.61 -24.27
N GLN A 708 4.83 49.67 -24.62
CA GLN A 708 5.73 48.53 -24.60
C GLN A 708 7.18 49.00 -24.73
N THR A 709 7.86 49.10 -23.59
CA THR A 709 9.31 48.91 -23.46
C THR A 709 9.59 48.25 -22.11
N GLU A 710 10.36 47.16 -22.17
CA GLU A 710 11.11 46.48 -21.08
C GLU A 710 10.32 45.58 -20.10
N ASP A 711 10.21 44.28 -20.39
CA ASP A 711 11.09 43.17 -19.92
C ASP A 711 10.68 41.84 -20.60
#